data_AF-A0A915YK68-F1
#
_entry.id   AF-A0A915YK68-F1
#
_cell.length_a   1.000
_cell.length_b   1.000
_cell.length_c   1.000
_cell.angle_alpha   90.00
_cell.angle_beta   90.00
_cell.angle_gamma   90.00
#
_symmetry.space_group_name_H-M   'P 1'
#
loop_
_entity.id
_entity.type
_entity.pdbx_description
1 polymer ?
#
loop_
_entity_poly.entity_id
_entity_poly.type
_entity_poly.pdbx_seq_one_letter_code
_entity_poly.pdbx_strand_id
1 'polypeptide(L)'
;MLKKLLFFLFCMSIFSISNAQDPTQGATKFQQLYQELPTPTTYRNAAGAPGHEYWQQRADYDMKIEIDDKKQRILGEETITYYNNSPDALSYLWIQLDQNVRALNSDAQVTRPTNVRKEMGFHEIKSTWHNDFDGGFKIESVTDKKGTKLNYTINKTMMRIDLDQPLKSKGTLSFNIKWWYNINDGGTYGGRSGYEFFPNEDNYMYHIAQFYPRMCAYNETDGWQNKQFLGRGEFTLSFGDYKVAITAPADHTVGATGVLQNAKEVLSSTQLKRLEAAKTADKPLMITTEEEAKEIEKGKSKAKKTWVFKAENVRDFGFCSSRKFIWDAQGVNFGNRTVMAMSYYPKEGNPLWEQYSTRAIVHTLKVYSKYTFDYPYPTAISTHANFTGMEYPMICFNFGRPRPDGSYSERLKYRMIGVIIHEVGHNYFPMIVNSDERQWTWMDEGLNTFLQYLTECEWERDFPSRRGPAEKIVDYMRGDKNNIVPIMSNSESILQFGNNAYGKPATALNILRETIMGRELFDHAFKEYSNRWKFKHPSPADFFRTMEDASGVDLDWFWRGWFYTTDHVDISIDAVKWYQLNSHDPQKEVMIQKKWDAKAPRGISNIRNNEDKAVKQTLMEKHPELRDKYNDRDKYRITDRQKQLSEFYLKGLSKEEKELLDGAYNYYEVKFNNKGGLVMPIILELKYVDGSSDVHYIPAEIWKQRADQVSKVFVSQKELKEIVLDPYLETADTDRSNNYFPARSQPTHFELYQGR
;
A
#
# COMPACT_ATOMS: atom_id res chain seq x y z
N MET A 1 57.70 20.47 -31.92
CA MET A 1 57.16 19.10 -31.76
C MET A 1 56.52 18.82 -30.39
N LEU A 2 56.82 19.56 -29.31
CA LEU A 2 56.26 19.28 -27.98
C LEU A 2 54.82 19.76 -27.71
N LYS A 3 54.24 20.64 -28.55
CA LYS A 3 52.86 21.16 -28.37
C LYS A 3 51.76 20.36 -29.09
N LYS A 4 52.12 19.39 -29.95
CA LYS A 4 51.15 18.51 -30.62
C LYS A 4 50.97 17.15 -29.93
N LEU A 5 51.85 16.78 -29.00
CA LEU A 5 51.73 15.54 -28.23
C LEU A 5 50.85 15.69 -26.98
N LEU A 6 50.77 16.90 -26.40
CA LEU A 6 49.92 17.17 -25.23
C LEU A 6 48.42 17.29 -25.55
N PHE A 7 48.06 17.55 -26.81
CA PHE A 7 46.65 17.58 -27.21
C PHE A 7 46.10 16.17 -27.51
N PHE A 8 46.98 15.20 -27.79
CA PHE A 8 46.57 13.81 -28.03
C PHE A 8 46.44 13.00 -26.72
N LEU A 9 47.13 13.43 -25.65
CA LEU A 9 47.02 12.84 -24.30
C LEU A 9 45.88 13.42 -23.46
N PHE A 10 45.25 14.53 -23.88
CA PHE A 10 44.05 15.08 -23.22
C PHE A 10 42.73 14.62 -23.88
N CYS A 11 42.81 13.90 -25.00
CA CYS A 11 41.65 13.31 -25.69
C CYS A 11 41.52 11.79 -25.53
N MET A 12 42.40 11.15 -24.74
CA MET A 12 42.08 9.85 -24.15
C MET A 12 41.13 10.05 -22.97
N SER A 13 39.89 10.34 -23.33
CA SER A 13 38.74 9.61 -22.82
C SER A 13 38.75 9.36 -21.31
N ILE A 14 38.31 10.38 -20.59
CA ILE A 14 37.29 10.24 -19.56
C ILE A 14 36.06 9.59 -20.22
N PHE A 15 36.15 8.29 -20.50
CA PHE A 15 35.00 7.41 -20.52
C PHE A 15 35.01 6.78 -19.13
N SER A 16 34.59 7.57 -18.14
CA SER A 16 33.86 6.98 -17.02
C SER A 16 32.57 6.46 -17.64
N ILE A 17 32.64 5.29 -18.28
CA ILE A 17 31.48 4.44 -18.42
C ILE A 17 31.08 4.23 -16.97
N SER A 18 30.05 4.95 -16.54
CA SER A 18 29.17 4.44 -15.50
C SER A 18 28.81 3.03 -15.97
N ASN A 19 29.53 2.03 -15.45
CA ASN A 19 29.14 0.64 -15.57
C ASN A 19 27.80 0.57 -14.85
N ALA A 20 26.72 0.86 -15.57
CA ALA A 20 25.42 0.37 -15.20
C ALA A 20 25.64 -1.13 -15.03
N GLN A 21 25.56 -1.61 -13.79
CA GLN A 21 25.72 -3.03 -13.51
C GLN A 21 24.74 -3.77 -14.42
N ASP A 22 25.22 -4.85 -15.04
CA ASP A 22 24.41 -5.64 -15.95
C ASP A 22 23.16 -6.14 -15.19
N PRO A 23 21.94 -5.71 -15.57
CA PRO A 23 20.72 -6.01 -14.83
C PRO A 23 20.38 -7.51 -14.82
N THR A 24 21.05 -8.31 -15.66
CA THR A 24 20.92 -9.77 -15.71
C THR A 24 21.78 -10.49 -14.65
N GLN A 25 22.71 -9.80 -14.01
CA GLN A 25 23.51 -10.36 -12.93
C GLN A 25 22.68 -10.47 -11.65
N GLY A 26 22.56 -11.69 -11.12
CA GLY A 26 21.88 -11.93 -9.85
C GLY A 26 22.50 -11.14 -8.69
N ALA A 27 23.82 -10.93 -8.73
CA ALA A 27 24.54 -10.13 -7.74
C ALA A 27 23.97 -8.70 -7.60
N THR A 28 23.50 -8.07 -8.68
CA THR A 28 22.90 -6.72 -8.64
C THR A 28 21.51 -6.72 -8.00
N LYS A 29 20.70 -7.75 -8.27
CA LYS A 29 19.35 -7.87 -7.69
C LYS A 29 19.39 -8.22 -6.20
N PHE A 30 20.39 -8.98 -5.76
CA PHE A 30 20.59 -9.42 -4.37
C PHE A 30 21.67 -8.63 -3.62
N GLN A 31 22.16 -7.52 -4.19
CA GLN A 31 23.10 -6.66 -3.50
C GLN A 31 22.43 -6.05 -2.26
N GLN A 32 23.20 -5.86 -1.20
CA GLN A 32 22.71 -5.23 0.02
C GLN A 32 22.33 -3.76 -0.22
N LEU A 33 21.26 -3.25 0.41
CA LEU A 33 20.78 -1.86 0.26
C LEU A 33 21.63 -0.78 0.98
N TYR A 34 22.88 -1.09 1.35
CA TYR A 34 23.71 -0.17 2.15
C TYR A 34 24.00 1.18 1.49
N GLN A 35 23.91 1.28 0.16
CA GLN A 35 24.12 2.54 -0.57
C GLN A 35 22.82 3.34 -0.73
N GLU A 36 21.69 2.66 -0.67
CA GLU A 36 20.35 3.21 -0.83
C GLU A 36 19.76 3.68 0.51
N LEU A 37 20.09 2.99 1.61
CA LEU A 37 19.58 3.33 2.95
C LEU A 37 20.51 4.29 3.71
N PRO A 38 19.97 5.26 4.47
CA PRO A 38 20.77 6.12 5.33
C PRO A 38 21.57 5.33 6.35
N THR A 39 22.85 5.66 6.57
CA THR A 39 23.68 5.01 7.60
C THR A 39 23.04 5.12 8.99
N PRO A 40 23.03 4.05 9.81
CA PRO A 40 22.58 4.13 11.20
C PRO A 40 23.33 5.19 12.02
N THR A 41 22.64 5.81 12.97
CA THR A 41 23.14 6.88 13.84
C THR A 41 22.81 6.60 15.32
N THR A 42 23.21 7.49 16.22
CA THR A 42 22.76 7.44 17.63
C THR A 42 21.27 7.77 17.79
N TYR A 43 20.65 8.42 16.80
CA TYR A 43 19.22 8.72 16.74
C TYR A 43 18.39 7.57 16.16
N ARG A 44 18.96 6.78 15.21
CA ARG A 44 18.29 5.63 14.57
C ARG A 44 19.26 4.47 14.42
N ASN A 45 19.00 3.36 15.09
CA ASN A 45 19.97 2.26 15.15
C ASN A 45 19.89 1.32 13.92
N ALA A 46 20.85 0.39 13.83
CA ALA A 46 20.95 -0.54 12.70
C ALA A 46 19.80 -1.57 12.63
N ALA A 47 19.11 -1.81 13.75
CA ALA A 47 17.94 -2.69 13.81
C ALA A 47 16.65 -1.99 13.30
N GLY A 48 16.71 -0.70 12.94
CA GLY A 48 15.53 0.08 12.55
C GLY A 48 14.67 0.53 13.73
N ALA A 49 15.23 0.53 14.94
CA ALA A 49 14.58 1.09 16.12
C ALA A 49 15.10 2.52 16.40
N PRO A 50 14.32 3.34 17.13
CA PRO A 50 14.84 4.59 17.70
C PRO A 50 16.13 4.32 18.48
N GLY A 51 17.16 5.10 18.21
CA GLY A 51 18.44 5.02 18.90
C GLY A 51 18.38 5.61 20.31
N HIS A 52 19.46 5.43 21.08
CA HIS A 52 19.53 5.86 22.48
C HIS A 52 19.52 7.38 22.67
N GLU A 53 19.80 8.16 21.63
CA GLU A 53 19.70 9.63 21.64
C GLU A 53 18.51 10.16 20.84
N TYR A 54 17.57 9.30 20.42
CA TYR A 54 16.41 9.71 19.63
C TYR A 54 15.65 10.87 20.30
N TRP A 55 15.32 11.88 19.50
CA TRP A 55 14.57 13.05 19.94
C TRP A 55 13.48 13.38 18.92
N GLN A 56 12.43 14.04 19.40
CA GLN A 56 11.40 14.63 18.54
C GLN A 56 10.82 15.85 19.24
N GLN A 57 10.34 16.80 18.45
CA GLN A 57 9.75 18.03 18.98
C GLN A 57 8.36 17.77 19.59
N ARG A 58 7.93 18.72 20.43
CA ARG A 58 6.56 18.76 20.96
C ARG A 58 5.94 20.13 20.73
N ALA A 59 4.65 20.16 20.40
CA ALA A 59 3.88 21.39 20.21
C ALA A 59 2.50 21.26 20.86
N ASP A 60 2.26 22.01 21.94
CA ASP A 60 0.97 22.04 22.63
C ASP A 60 0.11 23.22 22.14
N TYR A 61 -1.21 23.02 22.13
CA TYR A 61 -2.18 24.00 21.63
C TYR A 61 -3.29 24.26 22.66
N ASP A 62 -3.54 25.53 22.98
CA ASP A 62 -4.77 25.99 23.63
C ASP A 62 -5.53 26.88 22.64
N MET A 63 -6.69 26.42 22.18
CA MET A 63 -7.43 27.01 21.05
C MET A 63 -8.84 27.43 21.44
N LYS A 64 -9.25 28.60 20.96
CA LYS A 64 -10.63 29.08 20.96
C LYS A 64 -11.09 29.22 19.52
N ILE A 65 -12.08 28.44 19.15
CA ILE A 65 -12.59 28.31 17.80
C ILE A 65 -14.06 28.71 17.76
N GLU A 66 -14.46 29.52 16.79
CA GLU A 66 -15.86 29.87 16.56
C GLU A 66 -16.27 29.56 15.12
N ILE A 67 -17.41 28.87 14.95
CA ILE A 67 -18.09 28.73 13.66
C ILE A 67 -19.09 29.88 13.50
N ASP A 68 -18.88 30.72 12.50
CA ASP A 68 -19.87 31.66 11.97
C ASP A 68 -20.73 30.93 10.93
N ASP A 69 -21.81 30.30 11.41
CA ASP A 69 -22.77 29.53 10.63
C ASP A 69 -23.56 30.39 9.61
N LYS A 70 -23.50 31.73 9.71
CA LYS A 70 -24.16 32.61 8.75
C LYS A 70 -23.26 32.91 7.55
N LYS A 71 -21.95 33.00 7.77
CA LYS A 71 -20.96 33.32 6.73
C LYS A 71 -20.16 32.11 6.25
N GLN A 72 -20.40 30.93 6.83
CA GLN A 72 -19.60 29.71 6.61
C GLN A 72 -18.11 30.03 6.82
N ARG A 73 -17.80 30.61 7.99
CA ARG A 73 -16.45 31.05 8.35
C ARG A 73 -16.05 30.45 9.68
N ILE A 74 -14.75 30.23 9.84
CA ILE A 74 -14.16 29.84 11.11
C ILE A 74 -13.19 30.92 11.58
N LEU A 75 -13.27 31.23 12.88
CA LEU A 75 -12.38 32.16 13.56
C LEU A 75 -11.60 31.40 14.62
N GLY A 76 -10.31 31.72 14.75
CA GLY A 76 -9.43 31.04 15.69
C GLY A 76 -8.49 32.00 16.41
N GLU A 77 -8.35 31.75 17.71
CA GLU A 77 -7.26 32.25 18.54
C GLU A 77 -6.58 31.04 19.16
N GLU A 78 -5.27 30.89 18.92
CA GLU A 78 -4.50 29.79 19.47
C GLU A 78 -3.25 30.29 20.20
N THR A 79 -2.95 29.64 21.31
CA THR A 79 -1.64 29.70 21.95
C THR A 79 -0.90 28.41 21.66
N ILE A 80 0.25 28.52 21.01
CA ILE A 80 1.15 27.40 20.73
C ILE A 80 2.29 27.44 21.74
N THR A 81 2.57 26.32 22.39
CA THR A 81 3.77 26.13 23.23
C THR A 81 4.67 25.09 22.58
N TYR A 82 5.80 25.55 22.05
CA TYR A 82 6.77 24.72 21.35
C TYR A 82 7.95 24.38 22.26
N TYR A 83 8.33 23.10 22.28
CA TYR A 83 9.46 22.58 23.06
C TYR A 83 10.55 22.12 22.10
N ASN A 84 11.73 22.75 22.19
CA ASN A 84 12.88 22.36 21.40
C ASN A 84 13.63 21.20 22.09
N ASN A 85 13.32 19.97 21.72
CA ASN A 85 13.98 18.77 22.20
C ASN A 85 15.25 18.40 21.41
N SER A 86 15.47 19.02 20.26
CA SER A 86 16.66 18.82 19.42
C SER A 86 17.95 19.30 20.12
N PRO A 87 19.14 18.82 19.71
CA PRO A 87 20.41 19.36 20.19
C PRO A 87 20.71 20.78 19.66
N ASP A 88 19.94 21.27 18.69
CA ASP A 88 20.22 22.50 17.96
C ASP A 88 19.65 23.74 18.66
N ALA A 89 20.24 24.90 18.38
CA ALA A 89 19.65 26.19 18.70
C ALA A 89 18.86 26.72 17.49
N LEU A 90 17.56 26.94 17.64
CA LEU A 90 16.67 27.32 16.55
C LEU A 90 16.49 28.83 16.51
N SER A 91 16.96 29.50 15.46
CA SER A 91 16.80 30.96 15.26
C SER A 91 15.42 31.36 14.73
N TYR A 92 14.64 30.42 14.24
CA TYR A 92 13.29 30.63 13.70
C TYR A 92 12.44 29.38 13.86
N LEU A 93 11.12 29.55 13.78
CA LEU A 93 10.14 28.46 13.77
C LEU A 93 9.31 28.52 12.49
N TRP A 94 8.99 27.35 11.93
CA TRP A 94 8.08 27.24 10.77
C TRP A 94 6.70 26.74 11.20
N ILE A 95 5.68 27.34 10.59
CA ILE A 95 4.26 27.05 10.76
C ILE A 95 3.66 26.75 9.38
N GLN A 96 2.88 25.69 9.28
CA GLN A 96 2.08 25.32 8.10
C GLN A 96 0.80 26.16 8.07
N LEU A 97 0.51 26.73 6.91
CA LEU A 97 -0.69 27.50 6.60
C LEU A 97 -1.48 26.82 5.48
N ASP A 98 -1.93 25.60 5.73
CA ASP A 98 -2.43 24.66 4.71
C ASP A 98 -3.64 25.18 3.94
N GLN A 99 -4.53 25.94 4.57
CA GLN A 99 -5.66 26.56 3.87
C GLN A 99 -5.22 27.51 2.76
N ASN A 100 -3.96 28.01 2.77
CA ASN A 100 -3.41 28.86 1.71
C ASN A 100 -3.27 28.12 0.38
N VAL A 101 -3.36 26.79 0.35
CA VAL A 101 -3.48 26.02 -0.91
C VAL A 101 -4.71 26.46 -1.73
N ARG A 102 -5.72 27.04 -1.06
CA ARG A 102 -6.95 27.55 -1.67
C ARG A 102 -6.94 29.05 -1.99
N ALA A 103 -5.84 29.74 -1.72
CA ALA A 103 -5.70 31.12 -2.19
C ALA A 103 -5.72 31.15 -3.73
N LEU A 104 -6.36 32.16 -4.34
CA LEU A 104 -6.58 32.23 -5.80
C LEU A 104 -5.31 32.11 -6.64
N ASN A 105 -4.16 32.55 -6.12
CA ASN A 105 -2.85 32.48 -6.78
C ASN A 105 -1.87 31.56 -6.03
N SER A 106 -2.36 30.53 -5.35
CA SER A 106 -1.49 29.54 -4.69
C SER A 106 -0.69 28.75 -5.73
N ASP A 107 0.50 28.27 -5.34
CA ASP A 107 1.31 27.42 -6.22
C ASP A 107 0.53 26.20 -6.72
N ALA A 108 -0.27 25.58 -5.84
CA ALA A 108 -1.14 24.46 -6.19
C ALA A 108 -2.11 24.78 -7.33
N GLN A 109 -2.66 26.00 -7.39
CA GLN A 109 -3.56 26.40 -8.47
C GLN A 109 -2.80 26.70 -9.76
N VAL A 110 -1.68 27.44 -9.68
CA VAL A 110 -0.96 27.93 -10.87
C VAL A 110 -0.09 26.86 -11.54
N THR A 111 0.36 25.83 -10.80
CA THR A 111 1.16 24.73 -11.37
C THR A 111 0.30 23.52 -11.78
N ARG A 112 -1.01 23.53 -11.48
CA ARG A 112 -1.91 22.42 -11.83
C ARG A 112 -2.07 22.34 -13.36
N PRO A 113 -1.73 21.21 -14.01
CA PRO A 113 -2.02 21.02 -15.42
C PRO A 113 -3.53 21.05 -15.68
N THR A 114 -3.97 21.81 -16.67
CA THR A 114 -5.38 21.87 -17.09
C THR A 114 -5.51 21.55 -18.57
N ASN A 115 -6.50 20.75 -18.95
CA ASN A 115 -6.78 20.39 -20.34
C ASN A 115 -8.28 20.52 -20.62
N VAL A 116 -8.64 20.97 -21.82
CA VAL A 116 -10.03 20.99 -22.30
C VAL A 116 -10.35 19.65 -22.96
N ARG A 117 -11.48 19.03 -22.57
CA ARG A 117 -11.96 17.75 -23.12
C ARG A 117 -13.28 17.96 -23.88
N LYS A 118 -13.66 17.01 -24.75
CA LYS A 118 -14.91 17.06 -25.53
C LYS A 118 -16.14 17.22 -24.64
N GLU A 119 -16.11 16.62 -23.45
CA GLU A 119 -17.16 16.71 -22.43
C GLU A 119 -16.50 17.03 -21.09
N MET A 120 -17.06 17.99 -20.37
CA MET A 120 -16.61 18.41 -19.04
C MET A 120 -17.81 18.73 -18.16
N GLY A 121 -17.72 18.41 -16.87
CA GLY A 121 -18.78 18.73 -15.92
C GLY A 121 -18.79 20.22 -15.55
N PHE A 122 -19.98 20.79 -15.32
CA PHE A 122 -20.11 22.16 -14.81
C PHE A 122 -19.29 22.38 -13.52
N HIS A 123 -19.25 21.34 -12.68
CA HIS A 123 -18.50 21.31 -11.44
C HIS A 123 -16.98 21.52 -11.64
N GLU A 124 -16.41 20.81 -12.61
CA GLU A 124 -15.00 20.87 -12.97
C GLU A 124 -14.62 22.24 -13.54
N ILE A 125 -15.47 22.78 -14.41
CA ILE A 125 -15.30 24.13 -14.99
C ILE A 125 -15.33 25.20 -13.90
N LYS A 126 -16.32 25.13 -13.00
CA LYS A 126 -16.48 26.09 -11.90
C LYS A 126 -15.27 26.07 -10.97
N SER A 127 -14.85 24.89 -10.52
CA SER A 127 -13.74 24.73 -9.57
C SER A 127 -12.34 24.96 -10.18
N THR A 128 -12.21 24.92 -11.51
CA THR A 128 -10.90 25.06 -12.19
C THR A 128 -10.69 26.45 -12.79
N TRP A 129 -11.67 26.96 -13.55
CA TRP A 129 -11.49 28.18 -14.35
C TRP A 129 -12.34 29.37 -13.87
N HIS A 130 -13.36 29.11 -13.06
CA HIS A 130 -14.21 30.15 -12.47
C HIS A 130 -14.20 30.08 -10.94
N ASN A 131 -13.07 29.66 -10.36
CA ASN A 131 -12.91 29.61 -8.92
C ASN A 131 -12.65 31.03 -8.40
N ASP A 132 -13.67 31.62 -7.76
CA ASP A 132 -13.63 32.94 -7.13
C ASP A 132 -13.64 32.86 -5.59
N PHE A 133 -13.44 31.67 -5.04
CA PHE A 133 -13.48 31.44 -3.60
C PHE A 133 -12.32 32.14 -2.87
N ASP A 134 -12.65 33.02 -1.92
CA ASP A 134 -11.68 33.66 -1.03
C ASP A 134 -11.19 32.69 0.07
N GLY A 135 -10.30 31.78 -0.34
CA GLY A 135 -9.62 30.83 0.53
C GLY A 135 -8.34 31.38 1.16
N GLY A 136 -7.69 30.53 1.97
CA GLY A 136 -6.46 30.87 2.68
C GLY A 136 -6.69 31.52 4.04
N PHE A 137 -5.73 31.32 4.94
CA PHE A 137 -5.67 31.96 6.23
C PHE A 137 -5.53 33.47 6.07
N LYS A 138 -6.34 34.21 6.83
CA LYS A 138 -6.15 35.63 7.09
C LYS A 138 -5.56 35.75 8.49
N ILE A 139 -4.23 35.94 8.56
CA ILE A 139 -3.52 36.13 9.83
C ILE A 139 -3.72 37.55 10.30
N GLU A 140 -4.36 37.71 11.46
CA GLU A 140 -4.63 39.02 12.06
C GLU A 140 -3.50 39.48 12.99
N SER A 141 -2.88 38.54 13.74
CA SER A 141 -1.72 38.85 14.57
C SER A 141 -0.91 37.61 14.94
N VAL A 142 0.39 37.81 15.15
CA VAL A 142 1.32 36.86 15.78
C VAL A 142 2.02 37.59 16.92
N THR A 143 1.87 37.11 18.15
CA THR A 143 2.41 37.78 19.35
C THR A 143 3.05 36.80 20.32
N ASP A 144 3.93 37.27 21.19
CA ASP A 144 4.37 36.50 22.36
C ASP A 144 3.21 36.35 23.37
N LYS A 145 3.42 35.57 24.43
CA LYS A 145 2.43 35.39 25.50
C LYS A 145 2.02 36.69 26.22
N LYS A 146 2.85 37.75 26.15
CA LYS A 146 2.60 39.06 26.77
C LYS A 146 1.87 40.03 25.83
N GLY A 147 1.64 39.65 24.58
CA GLY A 147 1.01 40.48 23.55
C GLY A 147 1.99 41.32 22.72
N THR A 148 3.30 41.14 22.89
CA THR A 148 4.32 41.79 22.05
C THR A 148 4.30 41.18 20.66
N LYS A 149 4.30 42.00 19.60
CA LYS A 149 4.35 41.49 18.22
C LYS A 149 5.66 40.74 17.95
N LEU A 150 5.55 39.58 17.29
CA LEU A 150 6.69 38.82 16.80
C LEU A 150 6.91 39.12 15.31
N ASN A 151 8.17 39.10 14.88
CA ASN A 151 8.52 39.22 13.47
C ASN A 151 8.20 37.92 12.75
N TYR A 152 7.46 37.98 11.65
CA TYR A 152 7.14 36.81 10.83
C TYR A 152 7.07 37.14 9.35
N THR A 153 7.31 36.13 8.52
CA THR A 153 7.16 36.18 7.07
C THR A 153 6.25 35.05 6.62
N ILE A 154 5.17 35.38 5.91
CA ILE A 154 4.35 34.38 5.22
C ILE A 154 4.97 34.10 3.86
N ASN A 155 5.42 32.87 3.67
CA ASN A 155 5.89 32.34 2.41
C ASN A 155 4.87 31.30 1.90
N LYS A 156 3.83 31.79 1.20
CA LYS A 156 2.77 30.99 0.58
C LYS A 156 2.06 30.08 1.60
N THR A 157 2.23 28.75 1.55
CA THR A 157 1.58 27.82 2.50
C THR A 157 2.37 27.62 3.79
N MET A 158 3.38 28.46 4.03
CA MET A 158 4.24 28.39 5.21
C MET A 158 4.39 29.78 5.83
N MET A 159 4.62 29.84 7.14
CA MET A 159 4.96 31.06 7.86
C MET A 159 6.19 30.82 8.73
N ARG A 160 7.18 31.70 8.62
CA ARG A 160 8.38 31.68 9.46
C ARG A 160 8.26 32.75 10.53
N ILE A 161 8.44 32.39 11.78
CA ILE A 161 8.56 33.31 12.91
C ILE A 161 10.05 33.45 13.22
N ASP A 162 10.58 34.67 13.11
CA ASP A 162 11.98 34.99 13.36
C ASP A 162 12.16 35.34 14.85
N LEU A 163 13.08 34.65 15.53
CA LEU A 163 13.29 34.81 16.98
C LEU A 163 14.43 35.79 17.25
N ASP A 164 14.19 36.77 18.12
CA ASP A 164 15.22 37.73 18.55
C ASP A 164 16.41 37.06 19.24
N GLN A 165 16.15 35.93 19.90
CA GLN A 165 17.16 35.06 20.51
C GLN A 165 16.88 33.61 20.12
N PRO A 166 17.89 32.83 19.67
CA PRO A 166 17.69 31.43 19.33
C PRO A 166 17.11 30.63 20.49
N LEU A 167 16.10 29.81 20.19
CA LEU A 167 15.52 28.86 21.12
C LEU A 167 16.52 27.71 21.32
N LYS A 168 17.23 27.74 22.45
CA LYS A 168 18.24 26.73 22.81
C LYS A 168 17.64 25.34 22.96
N SER A 169 18.49 24.32 22.88
CA SER A 169 18.12 22.95 23.23
C SER A 169 17.48 22.90 24.62
N LYS A 170 16.41 22.10 24.75
CA LYS A 170 15.50 22.00 25.90
C LYS A 170 14.78 23.29 26.28
N GLY A 171 14.84 24.32 25.45
CA GLY A 171 14.10 25.56 25.62
C GLY A 171 12.63 25.41 25.22
N THR A 172 11.80 26.32 25.73
CA THR A 172 10.36 26.41 25.43
C THR A 172 10.01 27.83 25.01
N LEU A 173 9.13 27.96 24.01
CA LEU A 173 8.56 29.24 23.59
C LEU A 173 7.03 29.12 23.49
N SER A 174 6.31 30.08 24.05
CA SER A 174 4.86 30.22 23.85
C SER A 174 4.53 31.51 23.10
N PHE A 175 3.70 31.40 22.08
CA PHE A 175 3.24 32.52 21.26
C PHE A 175 1.78 32.32 20.84
N ASN A 176 1.12 33.40 20.43
CA ASN A 176 -0.28 33.42 20.03
C ASN A 176 -0.41 33.73 18.55
N ILE A 177 -1.37 33.09 17.89
CA ILE A 177 -1.79 33.44 16.53
C ILE A 177 -3.31 33.67 16.53
N LYS A 178 -3.73 34.77 15.91
CA LYS A 178 -5.15 35.06 15.64
C LYS A 178 -5.39 35.05 14.15
N TRP A 179 -6.42 34.32 13.72
CA TRP A 179 -6.66 34.07 12.31
C TRP A 179 -8.14 33.77 12.01
N TRP A 180 -8.52 33.87 10.74
CA TRP A 180 -9.79 33.35 10.23
C TRP A 180 -9.64 32.90 8.77
N TYR A 181 -10.56 32.04 8.30
CA TYR A 181 -10.71 31.75 6.88
C TYR A 181 -12.16 31.36 6.55
N ASN A 182 -12.57 31.51 5.30
CA ASN A 182 -13.88 31.05 4.85
C ASN A 182 -13.83 29.53 4.62
N ILE A 183 -14.83 28.80 5.11
CA ILE A 183 -14.92 27.35 4.96
C ILE A 183 -15.39 27.07 3.52
N ASN A 184 -14.73 26.16 2.82
CA ASN A 184 -15.12 25.80 1.47
C ASN A 184 -16.32 24.84 1.47
N ASP A 185 -17.18 24.96 0.46
CA ASP A 185 -18.12 23.90 0.12
C ASP A 185 -17.32 22.68 -0.37
N GLY A 186 -17.40 21.57 0.37
CA GLY A 186 -16.66 20.34 0.05
C GLY A 186 -17.21 19.62 -1.19
N GLY A 187 -18.49 19.78 -1.50
CA GLY A 187 -19.08 19.29 -2.75
C GLY A 187 -18.66 20.12 -3.95
N THR A 188 -18.37 21.42 -3.75
CA THR A 188 -17.99 22.33 -4.85
C THR A 188 -16.46 22.50 -5.04
N TYR A 189 -15.66 22.44 -3.99
CA TYR A 189 -14.21 22.70 -4.12
C TYR A 189 -13.37 21.49 -3.72
N GLY A 190 -14.02 20.38 -3.36
CA GLY A 190 -13.38 19.17 -2.89
C GLY A 190 -12.43 19.43 -1.71
N GLY A 191 -11.45 18.55 -1.57
CA GLY A 191 -10.41 18.61 -0.56
C GLY A 191 -10.80 17.98 0.76
N ARG A 192 -9.96 18.21 1.78
CA ARG A 192 -9.90 17.39 3.00
C ARG A 192 -10.69 17.94 4.19
N SER A 193 -11.32 19.09 4.00
CA SER A 193 -12.15 19.82 4.96
C SER A 193 -13.15 20.69 4.19
N GLY A 194 -14.29 20.98 4.79
CA GLY A 194 -15.30 21.86 4.22
C GLY A 194 -16.65 21.73 4.91
N TYR A 195 -17.69 22.21 4.25
CA TYR A 195 -19.07 21.95 4.64
C TYR A 195 -19.86 21.29 3.50
N GLU A 196 -20.95 20.63 3.87
CA GLU A 196 -22.04 20.25 2.97
C GLU A 196 -23.28 21.09 3.29
N PHE A 197 -23.93 21.63 2.26
CA PHE A 197 -25.22 22.32 2.38
C PHE A 197 -26.38 21.38 2.01
N PHE A 198 -27.42 21.36 2.85
CA PHE A 198 -28.65 20.59 2.69
C PHE A 198 -29.80 21.55 2.35
N PRO A 199 -30.18 21.68 1.06
CA PRO A 199 -31.13 22.71 0.64
C PRO A 199 -32.54 22.53 1.22
N ASN A 200 -32.97 21.28 1.44
CA ASN A 200 -34.33 20.98 1.90
C ASN A 200 -34.59 21.46 3.33
N GLU A 201 -33.58 21.38 4.20
CA GLU A 201 -33.65 21.87 5.58
C GLU A 201 -32.90 23.20 5.78
N ASP A 202 -32.32 23.76 4.71
CA ASP A 202 -31.46 24.95 4.76
C ASP A 202 -30.37 24.81 5.84
N ASN A 203 -29.69 23.66 5.90
CA ASN A 203 -28.75 23.34 6.97
C ASN A 203 -27.35 23.03 6.46
N TYR A 204 -26.36 23.20 7.34
CA TYR A 204 -24.97 22.90 7.05
C TYR A 204 -24.47 21.75 7.93
N MET A 205 -23.59 20.94 7.36
CA MET A 205 -22.77 19.99 8.08
C MET A 205 -21.31 20.33 7.84
N TYR A 206 -20.58 20.58 8.93
CA TYR A 206 -19.18 21.00 8.88
C TYR A 206 -18.26 19.81 9.19
N HIS A 207 -17.24 19.62 8.35
CA HIS A 207 -16.13 18.68 8.52
C HIS A 207 -14.83 19.48 8.51
N ILE A 208 -14.36 19.83 9.70
CA ILE A 208 -13.33 20.84 9.87
C ILE A 208 -12.03 20.19 10.32
N ALA A 209 -11.01 20.36 9.50
CA ALA A 209 -9.67 19.85 9.75
C ALA A 209 -8.65 20.69 8.98
N GLN A 210 -7.36 20.59 9.32
CA GLN A 210 -6.30 21.44 8.75
C GLN A 210 -6.65 22.93 8.88
N PHE A 211 -7.42 23.28 9.92
CA PHE A 211 -8.15 24.54 10.01
C PHE A 211 -7.38 25.60 10.79
N TYR A 212 -6.25 25.25 11.39
CA TYR A 212 -5.43 26.13 12.22
C TYR A 212 -4.00 26.15 11.68
N PRO A 213 -3.22 27.22 11.91
CA PRO A 213 -1.78 27.24 11.70
C PRO A 213 -1.08 26.15 12.54
N ARG A 214 -0.38 25.22 11.88
CA ARG A 214 0.21 24.04 12.54
C ARG A 214 1.72 24.13 12.61
N MET A 215 2.34 23.84 13.76
CA MET A 215 3.81 23.72 13.87
C MET A 215 4.35 22.73 12.84
N CYS A 216 5.32 23.16 12.02
CA CYS A 216 6.06 22.25 11.16
C CYS A 216 6.86 21.25 12.01
N ALA A 217 6.97 20.00 11.53
CA ALA A 217 7.93 19.07 12.10
C ALA A 217 9.37 19.58 11.90
N TYR A 218 10.19 19.47 12.96
CA TYR A 218 11.64 19.55 12.89
C TYR A 218 12.22 18.23 13.38
N ASN A 219 13.00 17.54 12.55
CA ASN A 219 13.52 16.21 12.85
C ASN A 219 15.01 16.09 12.44
N GLU A 220 15.62 14.98 12.79
CA GLU A 220 17.02 14.66 12.55
C GLU A 220 17.32 14.18 11.12
N THR A 221 16.30 13.87 10.32
CA THR A 221 16.45 13.38 8.94
C THR A 221 16.41 14.51 7.91
N ASP A 222 15.52 15.47 8.11
CA ASP A 222 15.17 16.51 7.13
C ASP A 222 15.34 17.94 7.68
N GLY A 223 15.59 18.09 8.99
CA GLY A 223 15.47 19.39 9.64
C GLY A 223 14.00 19.85 9.60
N TRP A 224 13.74 21.05 9.09
CA TRP A 224 12.36 21.56 8.96
C TRP A 224 11.61 20.96 7.77
N GLN A 225 10.47 20.33 8.02
CA GLN A 225 9.50 19.99 6.98
C GLN A 225 8.72 21.26 6.57
N ASN A 226 9.28 22.04 5.63
CA ASN A 226 8.73 23.33 5.19
C ASN A 226 8.50 23.42 3.66
N LYS A 227 8.34 22.26 3.00
CA LYS A 227 8.01 22.19 1.57
C LYS A 227 6.59 22.70 1.31
N GLN A 228 6.42 23.56 0.31
CA GLN A 228 5.12 24.13 -0.08
C GLN A 228 4.06 23.04 -0.33
N PHE A 229 2.87 23.22 0.21
CA PHE A 229 1.77 22.27 0.08
C PHE A 229 1.04 22.49 -1.24
N LEU A 230 1.09 21.48 -2.12
CA LEU A 230 0.47 21.52 -3.46
C LEU A 230 -0.85 20.75 -3.52
N GLY A 231 -1.27 20.13 -2.41
CA GLY A 231 -2.57 19.48 -2.27
C GLY A 231 -2.56 17.95 -2.33
N ARG A 232 -1.44 17.29 -2.67
CA ARG A 232 -1.41 15.81 -2.77
C ARG A 232 -0.85 15.14 -1.51
N GLY A 233 0.43 15.31 -1.21
CA GLY A 233 1.01 14.70 -0.01
C GLY A 233 0.52 15.40 1.25
N GLU A 234 0.08 14.66 2.27
CA GLU A 234 -0.57 15.27 3.45
C GLU A 234 0.40 16.02 4.34
N PHE A 235 0.67 15.57 5.55
CA PHE A 235 1.36 16.39 6.54
C PHE A 235 2.26 15.53 7.43
N THR A 236 3.22 16.20 8.06
CA THR A 236 4.11 15.64 9.07
C THR A 236 4.19 16.66 10.19
N LEU A 237 3.67 16.28 11.36
CA LEU A 237 3.39 17.20 12.46
C LEU A 237 3.93 16.63 13.76
N SER A 238 4.42 17.51 14.63
CA SER A 238 4.87 17.14 15.98
C SER A 238 3.71 16.70 16.85
N PHE A 239 3.96 15.76 17.74
CA PHE A 239 3.00 15.39 18.79
C PHE A 239 2.88 16.50 19.85
N GLY A 240 1.70 16.62 20.45
CA GLY A 240 1.51 17.42 21.66
C GLY A 240 0.11 17.32 22.22
N ASP A 241 -0.15 18.14 23.23
CA ASP A 241 -1.43 18.18 23.92
C ASP A 241 -2.28 19.33 23.41
N TYR A 242 -3.58 19.05 23.25
CA TYR A 242 -4.55 19.97 22.68
C TYR A 242 -5.66 20.21 23.70
N LYS A 243 -5.97 21.49 23.92
CA LYS A 243 -7.18 21.94 24.60
C LYS A 243 -7.93 22.86 23.66
N VAL A 244 -9.12 22.45 23.22
CA VAL A 244 -9.84 23.14 22.16
C VAL A 244 -11.25 23.47 22.63
N ALA A 245 -11.57 24.75 22.72
CA ALA A 245 -12.89 25.27 22.98
C ALA A 245 -13.57 25.64 21.66
N ILE A 246 -14.59 24.88 21.25
CA ILE A 246 -15.32 25.06 20.00
C ILE A 246 -16.69 25.66 20.30
N THR A 247 -16.88 26.92 19.90
CA THR A 247 -18.16 27.62 19.98
C THR A 247 -18.94 27.46 18.69
N ALA A 248 -20.11 26.84 18.78
CA ALA A 248 -21.04 26.62 17.67
C ALA A 248 -22.46 27.07 18.06
N PRO A 249 -23.42 27.15 17.12
CA PRO A 249 -24.83 27.34 17.46
C PRO A 249 -25.30 26.33 18.51
N ALA A 250 -26.16 26.75 19.44
CA ALA A 250 -26.48 25.98 20.65
C ALA A 250 -27.22 24.65 20.39
N ASP A 251 -27.79 24.52 19.19
CA ASP A 251 -28.47 23.35 18.64
C ASP A 251 -27.57 22.45 17.78
N HIS A 252 -26.27 22.76 17.67
CA HIS A 252 -25.31 21.84 17.04
C HIS A 252 -24.85 20.78 18.04
N THR A 253 -24.73 19.56 17.53
CA THR A 253 -23.89 18.52 18.13
C THR A 253 -22.48 18.64 17.55
N VAL A 254 -21.45 18.53 18.41
CA VAL A 254 -20.04 18.60 18.03
C VAL A 254 -19.33 17.31 18.42
N GLY A 255 -18.66 16.68 17.45
CA GLY A 255 -17.72 15.58 17.67
C GLY A 255 -16.31 16.03 17.28
N ALA A 256 -15.28 15.62 18.02
CA ALA A 256 -13.92 16.08 17.77
C ALA A 256 -12.87 15.08 18.24
N THR A 257 -11.63 15.27 17.75
CA THR A 257 -10.42 14.70 18.35
C THR A 257 -10.41 14.93 19.88
N GLY A 258 -10.10 13.89 20.65
CA GLY A 258 -9.99 13.96 22.11
C GLY A 258 -11.27 13.62 22.88
N VAL A 259 -11.25 13.97 24.17
CA VAL A 259 -12.32 13.69 25.13
C VAL A 259 -13.07 14.97 25.46
N LEU A 260 -14.40 14.91 25.40
CA LEU A 260 -15.28 16.01 25.81
C LEU A 260 -15.19 16.24 27.33
N GLN A 261 -14.76 17.43 27.72
CA GLN A 261 -14.49 17.80 29.11
C GLN A 261 -15.73 18.36 29.83
N ASN A 262 -16.58 19.10 29.14
CA ASN A 262 -17.73 19.79 29.74
C ASN A 262 -19.08 19.18 29.34
N ALA A 263 -19.15 17.83 29.24
CA ALA A 263 -20.34 17.10 28.81
C ALA A 263 -21.63 17.50 29.58
N LYS A 264 -21.53 17.78 30.88
CA LYS A 264 -22.66 18.20 31.74
C LYS A 264 -23.27 19.56 31.36
N GLU A 265 -22.51 20.42 30.68
CA GLU A 265 -22.97 21.74 30.24
C GLU A 265 -23.59 21.71 28.85
N VAL A 266 -23.13 20.77 28.00
CA VAL A 266 -23.46 20.76 26.57
C VAL A 266 -24.48 19.70 26.18
N LEU A 267 -24.58 18.61 26.94
CA LEU A 267 -25.50 17.49 26.71
C LEU A 267 -26.72 17.56 27.62
N SER A 268 -27.85 17.05 27.13
CA SER A 268 -29.03 16.81 27.97
C SER A 268 -28.78 15.66 28.97
N SER A 269 -29.58 15.62 30.04
CA SER A 269 -29.51 14.53 31.04
C SER A 269 -29.76 13.14 30.43
N THR A 270 -30.61 13.06 29.40
CA THR A 270 -30.88 11.81 28.65
C THR A 270 -29.65 11.38 27.84
N GLN A 271 -29.03 12.31 27.10
CA GLN A 271 -27.81 12.03 26.33
C GLN A 271 -26.66 11.58 27.24
N LEU A 272 -26.48 12.22 28.41
CA LEU A 272 -25.45 11.82 29.39
C LEU A 272 -25.65 10.39 29.90
N LYS A 273 -26.89 10.00 30.23
CA LYS A 273 -27.19 8.63 30.67
C LYS A 273 -26.92 7.61 29.58
N ARG A 274 -27.30 7.90 28.33
CA ARG A 274 -27.05 7.04 27.16
C ARG A 274 -25.54 6.89 26.92
N LEU A 275 -24.78 7.98 27.02
CA LEU A 275 -23.33 7.98 26.80
C LEU A 275 -22.59 7.16 27.88
N GLU A 276 -23.01 7.27 29.13
CA GLU A 276 -22.45 6.46 30.21
C GLU A 276 -22.77 4.96 30.01
N ALA A 277 -24.01 4.63 29.64
CA ALA A 277 -24.41 3.26 29.36
C ALA A 277 -23.67 2.65 28.16
N ALA A 278 -23.33 3.45 27.15
CA ALA A 278 -22.61 3.00 25.96
C ALA A 278 -21.21 2.43 26.27
N LYS A 279 -20.57 2.86 27.36
CA LYS A 279 -19.23 2.38 27.77
C LYS A 279 -19.16 0.88 27.99
N THR A 280 -20.27 0.26 28.40
CA THR A 280 -20.34 -1.19 28.70
C THR A 280 -21.33 -1.92 27.79
N ALA A 281 -21.74 -1.30 26.69
CA ALA A 281 -22.75 -1.87 25.80
C ALA A 281 -22.14 -2.88 24.80
N ASP A 282 -22.85 -3.99 24.59
CA ASP A 282 -22.43 -5.03 23.62
C ASP A 282 -22.72 -4.63 22.16
N LYS A 283 -23.52 -3.58 21.95
CA LYS A 283 -23.88 -3.02 20.64
C LYS A 283 -23.94 -1.50 20.70
N PRO A 284 -23.86 -0.79 19.56
CA PRO A 284 -24.01 0.66 19.52
C PRO A 284 -25.33 1.11 20.16
N LEU A 285 -25.24 2.13 21.03
CA LEU A 285 -26.38 2.80 21.64
C LEU A 285 -26.51 4.21 21.07
N MET A 286 -27.72 4.58 20.67
CA MET A 286 -28.06 5.93 20.24
C MET A 286 -27.93 6.90 21.42
N ILE A 287 -27.12 7.93 21.26
CA ILE A 287 -27.01 9.07 22.16
C ILE A 287 -28.02 10.14 21.74
N THR A 288 -28.05 10.47 20.45
CA THR A 288 -29.08 11.30 19.80
C THR A 288 -29.79 10.45 18.75
N THR A 289 -31.10 10.27 18.87
CA THR A 289 -31.89 9.44 17.93
C THR A 289 -32.20 10.19 16.63
N GLU A 290 -32.65 9.47 15.61
CA GLU A 290 -33.08 10.09 14.34
C GLU A 290 -34.26 11.05 14.53
N GLU A 291 -35.23 10.71 15.39
CA GLU A 291 -36.36 11.58 15.71
C GLU A 291 -35.92 12.86 16.40
N GLU A 292 -34.98 12.76 17.35
CA GLU A 292 -34.40 13.93 18.03
C GLU A 292 -33.65 14.82 17.02
N ALA A 293 -32.82 14.24 16.15
CA ALA A 293 -32.08 14.97 15.11
C ALA A 293 -33.02 15.66 14.10
N LYS A 294 -34.10 14.99 13.68
CA LYS A 294 -35.14 15.56 12.80
C LYS A 294 -35.88 16.73 13.43
N GLU A 295 -36.03 16.75 14.75
CA GLU A 295 -36.66 17.88 15.43
C GLU A 295 -35.69 19.05 15.57
N ILE A 296 -34.42 18.77 15.91
CA ILE A 296 -33.37 19.79 16.05
C ILE A 296 -33.10 20.51 14.73
N GLU A 297 -33.01 19.78 13.61
CA GLU A 297 -32.68 20.36 12.30
C GLU A 297 -33.75 21.33 11.75
N LYS A 298 -34.98 21.33 12.29
CA LYS A 298 -36.00 22.31 11.93
C LYS A 298 -35.70 23.71 12.46
N GLY A 299 -34.87 23.80 13.51
CA GLY A 299 -34.48 25.05 14.16
C GLY A 299 -33.18 25.66 13.63
N LYS A 300 -32.97 26.94 13.91
CA LYS A 300 -31.70 27.67 13.71
C LYS A 300 -31.43 28.61 14.87
N SER A 301 -30.94 28.04 15.97
CA SER A 301 -30.65 28.78 17.19
C SER A 301 -29.63 29.89 16.95
N LYS A 302 -29.93 31.09 17.44
CA LYS A 302 -28.98 32.22 17.50
C LYS A 302 -28.11 32.18 18.75
N ALA A 303 -28.50 31.39 19.75
CA ALA A 303 -27.69 31.18 20.93
C ALA A 303 -26.48 30.31 20.55
N LYS A 304 -25.39 30.46 21.31
CA LYS A 304 -24.15 29.71 21.11
C LYS A 304 -23.89 28.81 22.31
N LYS A 305 -23.15 27.73 22.07
CA LYS A 305 -22.69 26.77 23.09
C LYS A 305 -21.23 26.43 22.80
N THR A 306 -20.43 26.30 23.85
CA THR A 306 -19.00 26.00 23.74
C THR A 306 -18.72 24.57 24.24
N TRP A 307 -18.13 23.77 23.37
CA TRP A 307 -17.69 22.41 23.65
C TRP A 307 -16.19 22.42 23.89
N VAL A 308 -15.73 21.83 25.01
CA VAL A 308 -14.31 21.81 25.37
C VAL A 308 -13.77 20.39 25.23
N PHE A 309 -12.81 20.20 24.35
CA PHE A 309 -12.14 18.93 24.13
C PHE A 309 -10.69 18.97 24.61
N LYS A 310 -10.21 17.83 25.12
CA LYS A 310 -8.80 17.61 25.45
C LYS A 310 -8.27 16.37 24.73
N ALA A 311 -7.17 16.50 24.02
CA ALA A 311 -6.44 15.39 23.42
C ALA A 311 -4.99 15.42 23.92
N GLU A 312 -4.44 14.25 24.22
CA GLU A 312 -3.07 14.12 24.73
C GLU A 312 -2.23 13.33 23.74
N ASN A 313 -1.01 13.81 23.50
CA ASN A 313 -0.03 13.18 22.61
C ASN A 313 -0.61 12.82 21.23
N VAL A 314 -1.26 13.79 20.58
CA VAL A 314 -1.78 13.69 19.20
C VAL A 314 -0.99 14.62 18.29
N ARG A 315 -0.99 14.31 16.99
CA ARG A 315 -0.27 15.09 15.97
C ARG A 315 -1.12 16.13 15.25
N ASP A 316 -2.43 16.03 15.36
CA ASP A 316 -3.38 16.95 14.70
C ASP A 316 -4.73 16.94 15.42
N PHE A 317 -5.63 17.83 15.01
CA PHE A 317 -6.95 18.01 15.57
C PHE A 317 -7.99 18.23 14.46
N GLY A 318 -9.07 17.46 14.48
CA GLY A 318 -10.23 17.62 13.61
C GLY A 318 -11.53 17.67 14.41
N PHE A 319 -12.58 18.25 13.83
CA PHE A 319 -13.91 18.23 14.41
C PHE A 319 -15.02 18.28 13.37
N CYS A 320 -16.22 17.89 13.77
CA CYS A 320 -17.44 18.03 12.99
C CYS A 320 -18.52 18.76 13.79
N SER A 321 -19.42 19.45 13.10
CA SER A 321 -20.50 20.19 13.74
C SER A 321 -21.74 20.26 12.85
N SER A 322 -22.91 19.92 13.40
CA SER A 322 -24.19 20.07 12.69
C SER A 322 -25.39 19.91 13.63
N ARG A 323 -26.53 20.49 13.20
CA ARG A 323 -27.88 20.21 13.75
C ARG A 323 -28.42 18.85 13.33
N LYS A 324 -27.92 18.31 12.21
CA LYS A 324 -28.45 17.10 11.58
C LYS A 324 -27.95 15.79 12.21
N PHE A 325 -27.02 15.85 13.17
CA PHE A 325 -26.35 14.64 13.66
C PHE A 325 -27.23 13.77 14.53
N ILE A 326 -27.47 12.56 14.02
CA ILE A 326 -27.64 11.33 14.78
C ILE A 326 -26.27 10.98 15.35
N TRP A 327 -26.25 10.47 16.58
CA TRP A 327 -25.02 10.09 17.27
C TRP A 327 -25.22 8.76 17.99
N ASP A 328 -24.41 7.75 17.68
CA ASP A 328 -24.33 6.49 18.42
C ASP A 328 -22.93 6.24 18.99
N ALA A 329 -22.84 5.38 20.01
CA ALA A 329 -21.59 5.07 20.69
C ALA A 329 -21.55 3.62 21.22
N GLN A 330 -20.35 3.06 21.29
CA GLN A 330 -20.05 1.76 21.92
C GLN A 330 -18.66 1.79 22.58
N GLY A 331 -18.56 1.27 23.81
CA GLY A 331 -17.28 1.05 24.48
C GLY A 331 -16.54 -0.19 23.98
N VAL A 332 -15.22 -0.07 23.82
CA VAL A 332 -14.31 -1.15 23.45
C VAL A 332 -13.23 -1.28 24.52
N ASN A 333 -13.13 -2.44 25.15
CA ASN A 333 -12.22 -2.66 26.26
C ASN A 333 -10.80 -3.05 25.78
N PHE A 334 -9.80 -2.38 26.34
CA PHE A 334 -8.37 -2.70 26.19
C PHE A 334 -7.73 -2.72 27.58
N GLY A 335 -7.64 -3.92 28.16
CA GLY A 335 -7.26 -4.08 29.57
C GLY A 335 -8.21 -3.32 30.49
N ASN A 336 -7.66 -2.40 31.31
CA ASN A 336 -8.44 -1.58 32.24
C ASN A 336 -8.97 -0.27 31.63
N ARG A 337 -8.78 -0.05 30.32
CA ARG A 337 -9.25 1.14 29.62
C ARG A 337 -10.44 0.80 28.73
N THR A 338 -11.37 1.74 28.61
CA THR A 338 -12.47 1.68 27.64
C THR A 338 -12.29 2.80 26.62
N VAL A 339 -12.25 2.43 25.35
CA VAL A 339 -12.21 3.33 24.20
C VAL A 339 -13.64 3.53 23.71
N MET A 340 -14.05 4.78 23.50
CA MET A 340 -15.38 5.08 22.95
C MET A 340 -15.32 5.11 21.41
N ALA A 341 -15.89 4.09 20.76
CA ALA A 341 -16.17 4.09 19.33
C ALA A 341 -17.50 4.83 19.09
N MET A 342 -17.53 5.83 18.21
CA MET A 342 -18.69 6.70 18.03
C MET A 342 -18.91 7.04 16.55
N SER A 343 -20.17 7.18 16.12
CA SER A 343 -20.48 7.71 14.79
C SER A 343 -21.40 8.92 14.84
N TYR A 344 -21.13 9.91 13.98
CA TYR A 344 -21.95 11.10 13.79
C TYR A 344 -22.41 11.17 12.33
N TYR A 345 -23.71 11.12 12.08
CA TYR A 345 -24.24 11.06 10.71
C TYR A 345 -25.64 11.64 10.63
N PRO A 346 -26.08 12.11 9.47
CA PRO A 346 -27.44 12.62 9.34
C PRO A 346 -28.40 11.52 8.92
N LYS A 347 -29.71 11.81 8.94
CA LYS A 347 -30.76 10.86 8.48
C LYS A 347 -30.52 10.33 7.06
N GLU A 348 -29.86 11.11 6.20
CA GLU A 348 -29.53 10.71 4.84
C GLU A 348 -28.50 9.55 4.79
N GLY A 349 -27.75 9.30 5.87
CA GLY A 349 -26.85 8.15 5.98
C GLY A 349 -27.57 6.83 6.29
N ASN A 350 -28.83 6.86 6.72
CA ASN A 350 -29.58 5.68 7.12
C ASN A 350 -30.23 4.96 5.92
N PRO A 351 -30.30 3.61 5.97
CA PRO A 351 -30.03 2.74 7.11
C PRO A 351 -28.56 2.27 7.23
N LEU A 352 -27.71 2.59 6.26
CA LEU A 352 -26.34 2.07 6.18
C LEU A 352 -25.50 2.42 7.42
N TRP A 353 -25.52 3.69 7.82
CA TRP A 353 -24.66 4.20 8.89
C TRP A 353 -25.01 3.62 10.26
N GLU A 354 -26.28 3.67 10.65
CA GLU A 354 -26.78 3.06 11.88
C GLU A 354 -26.47 1.56 11.97
N GLN A 355 -26.53 0.86 10.83
CA GLN A 355 -26.27 -0.57 10.83
C GLN A 355 -24.77 -0.89 10.98
N TYR A 356 -23.89 -0.19 10.28
CA TYR A 356 -22.52 -0.66 10.09
C TYR A 356 -21.43 0.24 10.68
N SER A 357 -21.61 1.56 10.78
CA SER A 357 -20.49 2.50 11.03
C SER A 357 -19.76 2.21 12.34
N THR A 358 -20.44 2.30 13.48
CA THR A 358 -19.79 2.07 14.79
C THR A 358 -19.29 0.64 14.96
N ARG A 359 -19.94 -0.35 14.32
CA ARG A 359 -19.46 -1.73 14.30
C ARG A 359 -18.16 -1.89 13.52
N ALA A 360 -18.01 -1.20 12.40
CA ALA A 360 -16.76 -1.17 11.64
C ALA A 360 -15.62 -0.51 12.44
N ILE A 361 -15.89 0.56 13.21
CA ILE A 361 -14.91 1.14 14.14
C ILE A 361 -14.48 0.08 15.17
N VAL A 362 -15.43 -0.53 15.88
CA VAL A 362 -15.15 -1.54 16.92
C VAL A 362 -14.33 -2.70 16.37
N HIS A 363 -14.69 -3.20 15.19
CA HIS A 363 -13.96 -4.27 14.50
C HIS A 363 -12.52 -3.87 14.18
N THR A 364 -12.34 -2.69 13.57
CA THR A 364 -11.04 -2.14 13.20
C THR A 364 -10.12 -2.00 14.41
N LEU A 365 -10.63 -1.44 15.52
CA LEU A 365 -9.85 -1.28 16.75
C LEU A 365 -9.30 -2.62 17.25
N LYS A 366 -10.12 -3.69 17.22
CA LYS A 366 -9.72 -5.03 17.67
C LYS A 366 -8.70 -5.67 16.74
N VAL A 367 -8.97 -5.68 15.43
CA VAL A 367 -8.12 -6.37 14.46
C VAL A 367 -6.78 -5.65 14.28
N TYR A 368 -6.76 -4.32 14.18
CA TYR A 368 -5.49 -3.58 14.08
C TYR A 368 -4.63 -3.78 15.33
N SER A 369 -5.22 -3.74 16.53
CA SER A 369 -4.47 -3.97 17.78
C SER A 369 -3.84 -5.37 17.86
N LYS A 370 -4.48 -6.39 17.29
CA LYS A 370 -3.93 -7.76 17.21
C LYS A 370 -2.57 -7.78 16.49
N TYR A 371 -2.47 -7.10 15.34
CA TYR A 371 -1.28 -7.05 14.48
C TYR A 371 -0.29 -5.93 14.84
N THR A 372 -0.62 -5.03 15.77
CA THR A 372 0.21 -3.86 16.12
C THR A 372 0.37 -3.70 17.65
N PHE A 373 -0.37 -2.79 18.26
CA PHE A 373 -0.39 -2.52 19.68
C PHE A 373 -1.81 -2.15 20.10
N ASP A 374 -2.13 -2.27 21.39
CA ASP A 374 -3.43 -1.82 21.90
C ASP A 374 -3.64 -0.34 21.59
N TYR A 375 -4.83 -0.04 21.04
CA TYR A 375 -5.25 1.32 20.71
C TYR A 375 -5.10 2.25 21.93
N PRO A 376 -4.22 3.27 21.86
CA PRO A 376 -3.86 4.06 23.04
C PRO A 376 -4.84 5.21 23.31
N TYR A 377 -5.52 5.73 22.29
CA TYR A 377 -6.40 6.88 22.44
C TYR A 377 -7.74 6.53 23.09
N PRO A 378 -8.41 7.49 23.77
CA PRO A 378 -9.66 7.25 24.49
C PRO A 378 -10.91 7.19 23.59
N THR A 379 -10.84 7.70 22.36
CA THR A 379 -11.98 7.76 21.44
C THR A 379 -11.56 7.39 20.01
N ALA A 380 -12.54 6.94 19.22
CA ALA A 380 -12.42 6.73 17.78
C ALA A 380 -13.77 7.06 17.11
N ILE A 381 -13.78 8.01 16.18
CA ILE A 381 -14.99 8.60 15.62
C ILE A 381 -15.03 8.43 14.11
N SER A 382 -16.17 8.01 13.57
CA SER A 382 -16.51 8.09 12.15
C SER A 382 -17.62 9.12 11.93
N THR A 383 -17.41 10.10 11.05
CA THR A 383 -18.41 11.11 10.72
C THR A 383 -18.81 11.02 9.26
N HIS A 384 -20.11 11.07 8.95
CA HIS A 384 -20.59 11.05 7.56
C HIS A 384 -20.22 12.34 6.84
N ALA A 385 -19.48 12.25 5.73
CA ALA A 385 -19.22 13.33 4.77
C ALA A 385 -19.62 12.89 3.35
N ASN A 386 -20.21 13.75 2.52
CA ASN A 386 -20.64 13.33 1.17
C ASN A 386 -19.51 13.28 0.12
N PHE A 387 -18.34 13.87 0.40
CA PHE A 387 -17.32 14.16 -0.61
C PHE A 387 -15.96 13.44 -0.42
N THR A 388 -15.67 12.81 0.74
CA THR A 388 -14.32 12.26 1.01
C THR A 388 -14.28 11.08 2.00
N GLY A 389 -13.17 10.33 1.97
CA GLY A 389 -12.56 9.62 3.11
C GLY A 389 -11.38 10.48 3.59
N MET A 390 -11.27 10.78 4.88
CA MET A 390 -10.13 11.52 5.45
C MET A 390 -9.96 11.20 6.93
N GLU A 391 -8.71 11.05 7.33
CA GLU A 391 -8.25 10.67 8.65
C GLU A 391 -7.73 11.85 9.47
N TYR A 392 -8.04 11.86 10.76
CA TYR A 392 -7.39 12.70 11.77
C TYR A 392 -7.34 11.91 13.08
N PRO A 393 -6.50 12.28 14.06
CA PRO A 393 -6.43 11.56 15.32
C PRO A 393 -7.82 11.48 15.98
N MET A 394 -8.25 10.26 16.29
CA MET A 394 -9.54 9.92 16.89
C MET A 394 -10.79 10.28 16.08
N ILE A 395 -10.70 10.90 14.91
CA ILE A 395 -11.87 11.29 14.08
C ILE A 395 -11.58 11.19 12.59
N CYS A 396 -12.47 10.55 11.86
CA CYS A 396 -12.41 10.47 10.41
C CYS A 396 -13.72 10.92 9.75
N PHE A 397 -13.62 11.36 8.49
CA PHE A 397 -14.74 11.78 7.66
C PHE A 397 -14.93 10.76 6.55
N ASN A 398 -16.05 10.06 6.52
CA ASN A 398 -16.29 8.94 5.62
C ASN A 398 -17.51 9.17 4.73
N PHE A 399 -17.41 8.76 3.48
CA PHE A 399 -18.57 8.71 2.58
C PHE A 399 -19.35 7.41 2.71
N GLY A 400 -20.58 7.44 2.20
CA GLY A 400 -21.44 6.26 2.10
C GLY A 400 -22.89 6.64 2.33
N ARG A 401 -23.52 7.26 1.32
CA ARG A 401 -24.91 7.70 1.41
C ARG A 401 -25.82 6.79 0.59
N PRO A 402 -26.82 6.12 1.18
CA PRO A 402 -27.84 5.41 0.42
C PRO A 402 -28.68 6.37 -0.44
N ARG A 403 -29.56 5.82 -1.28
CA ARG A 403 -30.53 6.63 -2.02
C ARG A 403 -31.55 7.24 -1.06
N PRO A 404 -32.28 8.31 -1.44
CA PRO A 404 -33.26 8.97 -0.57
C PRO A 404 -34.38 8.05 -0.04
N ASP A 405 -34.66 6.93 -0.72
CA ASP A 405 -35.63 5.91 -0.29
C ASP A 405 -35.03 4.87 0.69
N GLY A 406 -33.77 5.05 1.09
CA GLY A 406 -33.01 4.13 1.94
C GLY A 406 -32.40 2.94 1.21
N SER A 407 -32.67 2.74 -0.09
CA SER A 407 -32.09 1.64 -0.86
C SER A 407 -30.61 1.89 -1.21
N TYR A 408 -29.82 0.83 -1.28
CA TYR A 408 -28.39 0.89 -1.63
C TYR A 408 -27.92 -0.34 -2.38
N SER A 409 -26.83 -0.21 -3.14
CA SER A 409 -26.20 -1.34 -3.82
C SER A 409 -25.20 -2.06 -2.92
N GLU A 410 -24.94 -3.33 -3.24
CA GLU A 410 -23.86 -4.12 -2.63
C GLU A 410 -22.52 -3.38 -2.65
N ARG A 411 -22.17 -2.82 -3.81
CA ARG A 411 -20.94 -2.02 -3.99
C ARG A 411 -20.87 -0.85 -3.01
N LEU A 412 -21.98 -0.15 -2.75
CA LEU A 412 -22.01 0.96 -1.81
C LEU A 412 -21.79 0.50 -0.37
N LYS A 413 -22.44 -0.61 0.04
CA LYS A 413 -22.29 -1.22 1.36
C LYS A 413 -20.82 -1.54 1.65
N TYR A 414 -20.19 -2.38 0.81
CA TYR A 414 -18.81 -2.82 1.04
C TYR A 414 -17.81 -1.66 0.93
N ARG A 415 -18.04 -0.72 0.00
CA ARG A 415 -17.18 0.46 -0.13
C ARG A 415 -17.23 1.34 1.12
N MET A 416 -18.41 1.57 1.71
CA MET A 416 -18.53 2.35 2.95
C MET A 416 -17.84 1.64 4.13
N ILE A 417 -18.07 0.34 4.29
CA ILE A 417 -17.43 -0.44 5.37
C ILE A 417 -15.91 -0.41 5.24
N GLY A 418 -15.37 -0.68 4.04
CA GLY A 418 -13.93 -0.68 3.79
C GLY A 418 -13.28 0.68 4.04
N VAL A 419 -13.96 1.78 3.68
CA VAL A 419 -13.47 3.14 3.94
C VAL A 419 -13.46 3.46 5.43
N ILE A 420 -14.53 3.12 6.17
CA ILE A 420 -14.52 3.31 7.63
C ILE A 420 -13.40 2.50 8.28
N ILE A 421 -13.15 1.26 7.82
CA ILE A 421 -12.01 0.46 8.28
C ILE A 421 -10.68 1.18 7.98
N HIS A 422 -10.53 1.72 6.77
CA HIS A 422 -9.32 2.42 6.33
C HIS A 422 -9.07 3.68 7.16
N GLU A 423 -10.05 4.59 7.26
CA GLU A 423 -9.86 5.87 7.95
C GLU A 423 -9.75 5.72 9.47
N VAL A 424 -10.42 4.73 10.07
CA VAL A 424 -10.19 4.39 11.49
C VAL A 424 -8.81 3.76 11.66
N GLY A 425 -8.38 2.92 10.71
CA GLY A 425 -7.07 2.30 10.67
C GLY A 425 -5.93 3.32 10.66
N HIS A 426 -6.15 4.48 10.04
CA HIS A 426 -5.17 5.56 10.02
C HIS A 426 -4.80 6.11 11.40
N ASN A 427 -5.60 5.84 12.44
CA ASN A 427 -5.19 6.14 13.80
C ASN A 427 -3.88 5.44 14.18
N TYR A 428 -3.61 4.24 13.65
CA TYR A 428 -2.35 3.54 13.86
C TYR A 428 -1.26 4.10 12.94
N PHE A 429 -1.56 4.21 11.64
CA PHE A 429 -0.65 4.72 10.60
C PHE A 429 -1.34 5.83 9.79
N PRO A 430 -1.03 7.12 9.96
CA PRO A 430 0.17 7.64 10.60
C PRO A 430 -0.10 8.37 11.92
N MET A 431 -1.29 8.27 12.53
CA MET A 431 -1.59 9.14 13.68
C MET A 431 -0.79 8.79 14.93
N ILE A 432 -0.47 7.52 15.14
CA ILE A 432 0.37 7.06 16.27
C ILE A 432 1.78 6.71 15.81
N VAL A 433 1.92 6.03 14.67
CA VAL A 433 3.21 5.75 14.02
C VAL A 433 3.40 6.82 12.93
N ASN A 434 4.04 7.92 13.26
CA ASN A 434 3.94 9.21 12.57
C ASN A 434 4.98 9.38 11.46
N SER A 435 4.80 8.64 10.36
CA SER A 435 5.63 8.76 9.15
C SER A 435 5.53 10.14 8.49
N ASP A 436 6.55 10.48 7.69
CA ASP A 436 6.53 11.68 6.85
C ASP A 436 5.78 11.42 5.54
N GLU A 437 4.47 11.65 5.54
CA GLU A 437 3.63 11.46 4.36
C GLU A 437 3.96 12.40 3.19
N ARG A 438 4.54 13.58 3.50
CA ARG A 438 4.96 14.54 2.47
C ARG A 438 6.08 13.96 1.62
N GLN A 439 6.89 13.07 2.18
CA GLN A 439 7.92 12.32 1.46
C GLN A 439 7.42 10.94 1.01
N TRP A 440 6.82 10.17 1.89
CA TRP A 440 6.69 8.72 1.78
C TRP A 440 5.25 8.25 1.98
N THR A 441 4.32 8.74 1.17
CA THR A 441 2.87 8.43 1.26
C THR A 441 2.54 6.94 1.42
N TRP A 442 3.34 6.04 0.84
CA TRP A 442 3.11 4.60 0.96
C TRP A 442 3.24 4.08 2.40
N MET A 443 4.00 4.74 3.27
CA MET A 443 4.11 4.33 4.68
C MET A 443 2.79 4.52 5.42
N ASP A 444 2.03 5.52 5.00
CA ASP A 444 0.76 5.89 5.60
C ASP A 444 -0.30 5.00 4.94
N GLU A 445 -0.38 5.07 3.61
CA GLU A 445 -1.44 4.45 2.82
C GLU A 445 -1.28 2.96 2.58
N GLY A 446 -0.04 2.53 2.35
CA GLY A 446 0.30 1.14 2.03
C GLY A 446 0.25 0.24 3.25
N LEU A 447 0.83 0.69 4.38
CA LEU A 447 0.76 -0.04 5.66
C LEU A 447 -0.68 -0.15 6.14
N ASN A 448 -1.44 0.96 6.06
CA ASN A 448 -2.86 0.99 6.43
C ASN A 448 -3.70 0.10 5.51
N THR A 449 -3.49 0.15 4.19
CA THR A 449 -4.20 -0.72 3.22
C THR A 449 -3.94 -2.20 3.47
N PHE A 450 -2.72 -2.59 3.87
CA PHE A 450 -2.41 -3.97 4.22
C PHE A 450 -3.24 -4.45 5.43
N LEU A 451 -3.30 -3.67 6.51
CA LEU A 451 -4.14 -4.03 7.67
C LEU A 451 -5.64 -3.91 7.38
N GLN A 452 -6.05 -2.97 6.52
CA GLN A 452 -7.42 -2.89 6.02
C GLN A 452 -7.80 -4.21 5.37
N TYR A 453 -6.97 -4.75 4.47
CA TYR A 453 -7.23 -6.02 3.80
C TYR A 453 -7.43 -7.17 4.81
N LEU A 454 -6.54 -7.31 5.80
CA LEU A 454 -6.71 -8.34 6.84
C LEU A 454 -8.00 -8.14 7.64
N THR A 455 -8.34 -6.89 7.95
CA THR A 455 -9.56 -6.53 8.70
C THR A 455 -10.84 -6.79 7.90
N GLU A 456 -10.81 -6.56 6.59
CA GLU A 456 -11.89 -6.90 5.66
C GLU A 456 -12.09 -8.43 5.59
N CYS A 457 -11.01 -9.22 5.50
CA CYS A 457 -11.10 -10.68 5.54
C CYS A 457 -11.61 -11.24 6.88
N GLU A 458 -11.30 -10.58 8.00
CA GLU A 458 -11.87 -10.93 9.31
C GLU A 458 -13.32 -10.43 9.50
N TRP A 459 -13.80 -9.51 8.66
CA TRP A 459 -15.20 -9.07 8.65
C TRP A 459 -16.09 -10.08 7.92
N GLU A 460 -15.66 -10.54 6.73
CA GLU A 460 -16.37 -11.53 5.91
C GLU A 460 -15.38 -12.32 5.05
N ARG A 461 -15.51 -13.65 4.96
CA ARG A 461 -14.53 -14.53 4.27
C ARG A 461 -14.25 -14.12 2.83
N ASP A 462 -15.31 -13.77 2.10
CA ASP A 462 -15.25 -13.37 0.69
C ASP A 462 -15.50 -11.87 0.53
N PHE A 463 -15.04 -11.06 1.49
CA PHE A 463 -15.13 -9.60 1.38
C PHE A 463 -14.51 -9.16 0.03
N PRO A 464 -15.19 -8.32 -0.77
CA PRO A 464 -14.74 -7.94 -2.10
C PRO A 464 -13.64 -6.87 -2.05
N SER A 465 -12.54 -7.17 -1.33
CA SER A 465 -11.37 -6.31 -1.20
C SER A 465 -10.80 -5.96 -2.56
N ARG A 466 -10.33 -4.74 -2.75
CA ARG A 466 -9.78 -4.29 -4.05
C ARG A 466 -8.26 -4.29 -4.11
N ARG A 467 -7.59 -4.54 -2.98
CA ARG A 467 -6.13 -4.50 -2.78
C ARG A 467 -5.72 -5.59 -1.77
N GLY A 468 -4.44 -5.94 -1.73
CA GLY A 468 -3.89 -6.98 -0.85
C GLY A 468 -3.46 -8.23 -1.63
N PRO A 469 -4.39 -9.01 -2.21
CA PRO A 469 -4.06 -10.17 -3.03
C PRO A 469 -3.17 -9.82 -4.24
N ALA A 470 -2.28 -10.73 -4.62
CA ALA A 470 -1.24 -10.48 -5.61
C ALA A 470 -1.80 -10.33 -7.03
N GLU A 471 -2.85 -11.08 -7.37
CA GLU A 471 -3.52 -11.00 -8.67
C GLU A 471 -4.17 -9.62 -8.94
N LYS A 472 -4.48 -8.84 -7.90
CA LYS A 472 -5.16 -7.54 -8.04
C LYS A 472 -4.24 -6.40 -8.48
N ILE A 473 -2.92 -6.57 -8.40
CA ILE A 473 -1.95 -5.55 -8.84
C ILE A 473 -1.44 -5.78 -10.28
N VAL A 474 -1.74 -6.93 -10.88
CA VAL A 474 -1.19 -7.36 -12.18
C VAL A 474 -1.41 -6.33 -13.30
N ASP A 475 -2.63 -5.81 -13.44
CA ASP A 475 -2.94 -4.83 -14.49
C ASP A 475 -2.14 -3.53 -14.36
N TYR A 476 -1.85 -3.10 -13.13
CA TYR A 476 -0.98 -1.96 -12.88
C TYR A 476 0.47 -2.29 -13.23
N MET A 477 0.97 -3.44 -12.75
CA MET A 477 2.36 -3.84 -12.93
C MET A 477 2.74 -4.07 -14.39
N ARG A 478 1.80 -4.57 -15.21
CA ARG A 478 1.99 -4.76 -16.67
C ARG A 478 1.79 -3.49 -17.50
N GLY A 479 1.33 -2.40 -16.88
CA GLY A 479 1.03 -1.15 -17.56
C GLY A 479 2.26 -0.50 -18.18
N ASP A 480 2.03 0.52 -19.01
CA ASP A 480 3.09 1.31 -19.64
C ASP A 480 4.01 1.92 -18.57
N LYS A 481 5.30 1.57 -18.61
CA LYS A 481 6.32 2.00 -17.65
C LYS A 481 6.53 3.51 -17.66
N ASN A 482 6.18 4.22 -18.74
CA ASN A 482 6.20 5.69 -18.77
C ASN A 482 5.17 6.33 -17.81
N ASN A 483 4.15 5.57 -17.39
CA ASN A 483 3.09 6.03 -16.49
C ASN A 483 3.18 5.41 -15.09
N ILE A 484 4.33 4.81 -14.75
CA ILE A 484 4.58 4.12 -13.49
C ILE A 484 5.88 4.66 -12.90
N VAL A 485 5.87 4.94 -11.60
CA VAL A 485 7.06 5.34 -10.85
C VAL A 485 7.28 4.38 -9.68
N PRO A 486 8.50 4.25 -9.14
CA PRO A 486 8.77 3.45 -7.95
C PRO A 486 7.90 3.86 -6.75
N ILE A 487 7.68 2.94 -5.80
CA ILE A 487 6.96 3.26 -4.54
C ILE A 487 7.72 4.37 -3.78
N MET A 488 9.05 4.35 -3.84
CA MET A 488 9.95 5.35 -3.25
C MET A 488 9.98 6.66 -4.07
N SER A 489 8.81 7.19 -4.42
CA SER A 489 8.65 8.47 -5.11
C SER A 489 7.97 9.48 -4.19
N ASN A 490 8.38 10.75 -4.27
CA ASN A 490 7.72 11.82 -3.52
C ASN A 490 6.24 11.93 -3.93
N SER A 491 5.36 12.14 -2.94
CA SER A 491 3.90 12.20 -3.10
C SER A 491 3.42 13.09 -4.26
N GLU A 492 4.04 14.25 -4.43
CA GLU A 492 3.62 15.22 -5.46
C GLU A 492 3.87 14.71 -6.88
N SER A 493 4.84 13.80 -7.06
CA SER A 493 5.28 13.26 -8.35
C SER A 493 4.61 11.93 -8.74
N ILE A 494 3.74 11.38 -7.90
CA ILE A 494 3.12 10.07 -8.15
C ILE A 494 2.09 10.15 -9.29
N LEU A 495 2.27 9.39 -10.36
CA LEU A 495 1.34 9.40 -11.52
C LEU A 495 0.04 8.64 -11.25
N GLN A 496 0.13 7.42 -10.71
CA GLN A 496 -1.01 6.55 -10.40
C GLN A 496 -1.16 6.35 -8.89
N PHE A 497 -1.64 7.39 -8.21
CA PHE A 497 -1.65 7.50 -6.74
C PHE A 497 -2.24 6.26 -6.04
N GLY A 498 -3.43 5.83 -6.46
CA GLY A 498 -4.11 4.69 -5.84
C GLY A 498 -3.38 3.35 -5.97
N ASN A 499 -2.55 3.16 -6.99
CA ASN A 499 -1.78 1.92 -7.15
C ASN A 499 -0.41 2.03 -6.50
N ASN A 500 0.27 3.17 -6.63
CA ASN A 500 1.62 3.36 -6.11
C ASN A 500 1.65 3.52 -4.57
N ALA A 501 0.74 4.32 -3.99
CA ALA A 501 0.73 4.59 -2.55
C ALA A 501 -0.02 3.51 -1.75
N TYR A 502 -0.99 2.81 -2.34
CA TYR A 502 -1.83 1.85 -1.61
C TYR A 502 -1.68 0.42 -2.14
N GLY A 503 -2.00 0.21 -3.42
CA GLY A 503 -2.16 -1.14 -4.00
C GLY A 503 -0.86 -1.96 -4.01
N LYS A 504 0.18 -1.44 -4.66
CA LYS A 504 1.47 -2.13 -4.81
C LYS A 504 2.16 -2.37 -3.46
N PRO A 505 2.24 -1.41 -2.53
CA PRO A 505 2.80 -1.66 -1.19
C PRO A 505 1.98 -2.71 -0.42
N ALA A 506 0.65 -2.61 -0.38
CA ALA A 506 -0.17 -3.59 0.34
C ALA A 506 -0.05 -5.01 -0.24
N THR A 507 0.02 -5.12 -1.57
CA THR A 507 0.29 -6.39 -2.23
C THR A 507 1.69 -6.91 -1.92
N ALA A 508 2.72 -6.06 -1.95
CA ALA A 508 4.07 -6.45 -1.59
C ALA A 508 4.14 -7.02 -0.15
N LEU A 509 3.49 -6.36 0.80
CA LEU A 509 3.42 -6.82 2.19
C LEU A 509 2.63 -8.14 2.33
N ASN A 510 1.55 -8.30 1.57
CA ASN A 510 0.79 -9.55 1.58
C ASN A 510 1.58 -10.71 0.97
N ILE A 511 2.36 -10.47 -0.09
CA ILE A 511 3.28 -11.46 -0.66
C ILE A 511 4.38 -11.84 0.34
N LEU A 512 4.94 -10.86 1.06
CA LEU A 512 5.89 -11.14 2.14
C LEU A 512 5.27 -12.06 3.19
N ARG A 513 4.04 -11.75 3.61
CA ARG A 513 3.33 -12.50 4.65
C ARG A 513 2.92 -13.90 4.23
N GLU A 514 2.34 -14.08 3.04
CA GLU A 514 1.75 -15.35 2.63
C GLU A 514 2.74 -16.27 1.92
N THR A 515 3.74 -15.70 1.21
CA THR A 515 4.58 -16.48 0.28
C THR A 515 6.06 -16.51 0.67
N ILE A 516 6.63 -15.42 1.20
CA ILE A 516 8.08 -15.32 1.43
C ILE A 516 8.47 -15.67 2.87
N MET A 517 7.86 -15.01 3.85
CA MET A 517 8.21 -15.12 5.27
C MET A 517 7.29 -16.07 6.03
N GLY A 518 6.05 -16.21 5.57
CA GLY A 518 4.97 -16.84 6.35
C GLY A 518 4.41 -15.90 7.43
N ARG A 519 3.19 -16.20 7.86
CA ARG A 519 2.41 -15.33 8.77
C ARG A 519 3.08 -15.09 10.10
N GLU A 520 3.72 -16.10 10.70
CA GLU A 520 4.33 -15.99 12.02
C GLU A 520 5.47 -14.96 12.06
N LEU A 521 6.44 -15.09 11.16
CA LEU A 521 7.60 -14.19 11.08
C LEU A 521 7.16 -12.78 10.66
N PHE A 522 6.27 -12.67 9.68
CA PHE A 522 5.78 -11.38 9.21
C PHE A 522 4.98 -10.65 10.29
N ASP A 523 4.00 -11.31 10.91
CA ASP A 523 3.13 -10.69 11.92
C ASP A 523 3.95 -10.27 13.15
N HIS A 524 4.96 -11.06 13.53
CA HIS A 524 5.90 -10.67 14.59
C HIS A 524 6.71 -9.41 14.23
N ALA A 525 7.32 -9.38 13.05
CA ALA A 525 8.18 -8.27 12.63
C ALA A 525 7.40 -6.96 12.40
N PHE A 526 6.21 -7.05 11.78
CA PHE A 526 5.32 -5.91 11.58
C PHE A 526 4.83 -5.33 12.92
N LYS A 527 4.52 -6.23 13.86
CA LYS A 527 4.14 -5.85 15.23
C LYS A 527 5.29 -5.18 15.97
N GLU A 528 6.51 -5.69 15.83
CA GLU A 528 7.71 -5.11 16.43
C GLU A 528 8.00 -3.71 15.88
N TYR A 529 7.90 -3.50 14.56
CA TYR A 529 7.99 -2.18 13.94
C TYR A 529 6.98 -1.20 14.53
N SER A 530 5.72 -1.63 14.61
CA SER A 530 4.64 -0.82 15.17
C SER A 530 4.93 -0.41 16.62
N ASN A 531 5.48 -1.32 17.43
CA ASN A 531 5.81 -1.04 18.83
C ASN A 531 7.04 -0.12 18.98
N ARG A 532 8.10 -0.34 18.20
CA ARG A 532 9.31 0.52 18.18
C ARG A 532 8.94 1.97 17.91
N TRP A 533 8.08 2.20 16.92
CA TRP A 533 7.74 3.52 16.40
C TRP A 533 6.42 4.10 16.91
N LYS A 534 5.76 3.44 17.87
CA LYS A 534 4.60 4.00 18.57
C LYS A 534 4.94 5.36 19.18
N PHE A 535 4.17 6.38 18.81
CA PHE A 535 4.33 7.80 19.15
C PHE A 535 5.67 8.42 18.71
N LYS A 536 6.20 7.97 17.57
CA LYS A 536 7.48 8.43 16.98
C LYS A 536 7.40 8.56 15.46
N HIS A 537 8.47 9.03 14.83
CA HIS A 537 8.53 9.34 13.41
C HIS A 537 9.45 8.38 12.61
N PRO A 538 8.95 7.23 12.13
CA PRO A 538 9.75 6.33 11.31
C PRO A 538 10.00 6.87 9.90
N SER A 539 11.12 6.45 9.32
CA SER A 539 11.43 6.57 7.89
C SER A 539 11.31 5.18 7.22
N PRO A 540 11.30 5.10 5.87
CA PRO A 540 11.29 3.82 5.14
C PRO A 540 12.38 2.85 5.58
N ALA A 541 13.58 3.36 5.86
CA ALA A 541 14.72 2.53 6.27
C ALA A 541 14.49 1.85 7.62
N ASP A 542 13.74 2.48 8.52
CA ASP A 542 13.43 1.90 9.84
C ASP A 542 12.44 0.75 9.73
N PHE A 543 11.49 0.85 8.79
CA PHE A 543 10.58 -0.24 8.46
C PHE A 543 11.34 -1.42 7.85
N PHE A 544 12.14 -1.19 6.79
CA PHE A 544 12.88 -2.26 6.12
C PHE A 544 13.83 -2.99 7.09
N ARG A 545 14.60 -2.25 7.88
CA ARG A 545 15.49 -2.83 8.89
C ARG A 545 14.75 -3.61 9.96
N THR A 546 13.62 -3.08 10.46
CA THR A 546 12.86 -3.82 11.48
C THR A 546 12.29 -5.11 10.93
N MET A 547 11.77 -5.08 9.69
CA MET A 547 11.23 -6.28 9.05
C MET A 547 12.30 -7.37 8.91
N GLU A 548 13.55 -7.02 8.57
CA GLU A 548 14.66 -7.96 8.47
C GLU A 548 15.18 -8.42 9.84
N ASP A 549 15.44 -7.47 10.75
CA ASP A 549 15.97 -7.71 12.11
C ASP A 549 15.06 -8.64 12.92
N ALA A 550 13.76 -8.34 12.96
CA ALA A 550 12.81 -9.08 13.78
C ALA A 550 12.41 -10.43 13.16
N SER A 551 12.57 -10.62 11.84
CA SER A 551 12.22 -11.87 11.17
C SER A 551 13.41 -12.80 10.93
N GLY A 552 14.63 -12.28 10.88
CA GLY A 552 15.82 -13.03 10.48
C GLY A 552 15.87 -13.37 8.98
N VAL A 553 15.10 -12.67 8.15
CA VAL A 553 15.02 -12.88 6.69
C VAL A 553 15.72 -11.73 5.96
N ASP A 554 16.59 -12.03 5.00
CA ASP A 554 17.20 -11.06 4.09
C ASP A 554 16.18 -10.65 3.01
N LEU A 555 15.73 -9.38 3.05
CA LEU A 555 14.67 -8.84 2.20
C LEU A 555 15.18 -7.74 1.26
N ASP A 556 16.48 -7.47 1.22
CA ASP A 556 17.06 -6.39 0.41
C ASP A 556 16.69 -6.53 -1.08
N TRP A 557 16.71 -7.76 -1.61
CA TRP A 557 16.30 -8.04 -2.99
C TRP A 557 14.82 -7.69 -3.23
N PHE A 558 13.97 -7.95 -2.24
CA PHE A 558 12.53 -7.71 -2.32
C PHE A 558 12.23 -6.21 -2.28
N TRP A 559 12.84 -5.50 -1.32
CA TRP A 559 12.74 -4.04 -1.20
C TRP A 559 13.21 -3.36 -2.48
N ARG A 560 14.36 -3.79 -3.05
CA ARG A 560 14.85 -3.29 -4.35
C ARG A 560 13.77 -3.37 -5.41
N GLY A 561 13.30 -4.59 -5.66
CA GLY A 561 12.42 -4.89 -6.77
C GLY A 561 11.07 -4.18 -6.61
N TRP A 562 10.43 -4.36 -5.46
CA TRP A 562 9.08 -3.84 -5.25
C TRP A 562 9.05 -2.33 -5.01
N PHE A 563 10.03 -1.77 -4.28
CA PHE A 563 9.96 -0.38 -3.81
C PHE A 563 10.77 0.61 -4.64
N TYR A 564 11.95 0.20 -5.13
CA TYR A 564 12.87 1.09 -5.84
C TYR A 564 12.81 0.97 -7.36
N THR A 565 12.09 -0.02 -7.91
CA THR A 565 11.95 -0.19 -9.37
C THR A 565 10.50 -0.17 -9.85
N THR A 566 10.36 -0.09 -11.18
CA THR A 566 9.10 -0.29 -11.92
C THR A 566 9.05 -1.65 -12.61
N ASP A 567 9.95 -2.58 -12.25
CA ASP A 567 9.95 -3.96 -12.74
C ASP A 567 8.65 -4.66 -12.35
N HIS A 568 8.39 -5.80 -13.00
CA HIS A 568 7.19 -6.60 -12.77
C HIS A 568 7.50 -8.08 -12.88
N VAL A 569 6.59 -8.92 -12.38
CA VAL A 569 6.76 -10.37 -12.42
C VAL A 569 6.24 -10.89 -13.75
N ASP A 570 7.11 -11.55 -14.51
CA ASP A 570 6.80 -12.34 -15.70
C ASP A 570 7.88 -13.42 -15.77
N ILE A 571 7.59 -14.55 -15.15
CA ILE A 571 8.44 -15.74 -15.16
C ILE A 571 7.79 -16.73 -16.10
N SER A 572 8.58 -17.27 -17.03
CA SER A 572 8.07 -18.17 -18.07
C SER A 572 8.72 -19.55 -18.00
N ILE A 573 7.97 -20.59 -18.39
CA ILE A 573 8.51 -21.92 -18.65
C ILE A 573 8.88 -22.00 -20.14
N ASP A 574 10.18 -21.88 -20.45
CA ASP A 574 10.66 -21.83 -21.83
C ASP A 574 10.89 -23.24 -22.41
N ALA A 575 11.34 -24.20 -21.58
CA ALA A 575 11.62 -25.56 -22.04
C ALA A 575 11.54 -26.58 -20.90
N VAL A 576 11.07 -27.79 -21.24
CA VAL A 576 11.16 -28.97 -20.36
C VAL A 576 11.83 -30.09 -21.15
N LYS A 577 12.96 -30.57 -20.65
CA LYS A 577 13.64 -31.75 -21.20
C LYS A 577 13.44 -32.93 -20.28
N TRP A 578 13.00 -34.05 -20.85
CA TRP A 578 12.76 -35.29 -20.14
C TRP A 578 13.89 -36.28 -20.40
N TYR A 579 14.52 -36.74 -19.32
CA TYR A 579 15.58 -37.73 -19.32
C TYR A 579 15.19 -38.95 -18.49
N GLN A 580 15.68 -40.12 -18.91
CA GLN A 580 15.68 -41.36 -18.15
C GLN A 580 17.11 -41.88 -18.10
N LEU A 581 17.49 -42.52 -17.00
CA LEU A 581 18.81 -43.17 -16.92
C LEU A 581 18.88 -44.31 -17.95
N ASN A 582 20.00 -44.40 -18.65
CA ASN A 582 20.29 -45.58 -19.46
C ASN A 582 20.52 -46.75 -18.53
N SER A 583 19.76 -47.83 -18.67
CA SER A 583 19.88 -49.02 -17.81
C SER A 583 21.22 -49.76 -17.97
N HIS A 584 22.00 -49.42 -19.00
CA HIS A 584 23.17 -50.13 -19.46
C HIS A 584 22.92 -51.62 -19.74
N ASP A 585 21.67 -52.08 -19.77
CA ASP A 585 21.23 -53.41 -20.17
C ASP A 585 20.76 -53.36 -21.64
N PRO A 586 21.52 -53.95 -22.58
CA PRO A 586 21.18 -53.92 -23.99
C PRO A 586 19.80 -54.47 -24.32
N GLN A 587 19.26 -55.41 -23.53
CA GLN A 587 17.91 -55.93 -23.76
C GLN A 587 16.83 -54.92 -23.39
N LYS A 588 16.97 -54.28 -22.22
CA LYS A 588 16.05 -53.22 -21.76
C LYS A 588 16.08 -52.03 -22.73
N GLU A 589 17.26 -51.57 -23.13
CA GLU A 589 17.42 -50.43 -24.05
C GLU A 589 16.81 -50.70 -25.43
N VAL A 590 16.99 -51.91 -25.98
CA VAL A 590 16.35 -52.30 -27.25
C VAL A 590 14.83 -52.30 -27.14
N MET A 591 14.27 -52.76 -26.02
CA MET A 591 12.82 -52.73 -25.79
C MET A 591 12.28 -51.29 -25.73
N ILE A 592 13.01 -50.37 -25.09
CA ILE A 592 12.67 -48.95 -25.03
C ILE A 592 12.72 -48.34 -26.44
N GLN A 593 13.81 -48.57 -27.18
CA GLN A 593 13.97 -48.05 -28.55
C GLN A 593 12.87 -48.54 -29.49
N LYS A 594 12.47 -49.81 -29.40
CA LYS A 594 11.34 -50.35 -30.18
C LYS A 594 10.03 -49.62 -29.91
N LYS A 595 9.75 -49.29 -28.64
CA LYS A 595 8.54 -48.54 -28.26
C LYS A 595 8.56 -47.11 -28.81
N TRP A 596 9.71 -46.44 -28.79
CA TRP A 596 9.87 -45.11 -29.37
C TRP A 596 9.74 -45.13 -30.89
N ASP A 597 10.42 -46.05 -31.57
CA ASP A 597 10.36 -46.20 -33.02
C ASP A 597 8.94 -46.50 -33.53
N ALA A 598 8.14 -47.24 -32.75
CA ALA A 598 6.74 -47.54 -33.08
C ALA A 598 5.82 -46.30 -32.99
N LYS A 599 6.18 -45.31 -32.16
CA LYS A 599 5.44 -44.04 -31.98
C LYS A 599 6.01 -42.90 -32.82
N ALA A 600 7.16 -43.10 -33.46
CA ALA A 600 7.84 -42.06 -34.21
C ALA A 600 6.99 -41.64 -35.43
N PRO A 601 6.88 -40.33 -35.72
CA PRO A 601 6.17 -39.87 -36.89
C PRO A 601 6.84 -40.42 -38.15
N ARG A 602 6.03 -40.93 -39.09
CA ARG A 602 6.52 -41.44 -40.35
C ARG A 602 6.59 -40.30 -41.37
N GLY A 603 7.71 -40.20 -42.07
CA GLY A 603 7.88 -39.19 -43.12
C GLY A 603 6.87 -39.37 -44.24
N ILE A 604 6.33 -38.25 -44.76
CA ILE A 604 5.27 -38.27 -45.78
C ILE A 604 5.68 -39.04 -47.05
N SER A 605 6.95 -38.97 -47.45
CA SER A 605 7.47 -39.72 -48.59
C SER A 605 7.44 -41.24 -48.34
N ASN A 606 7.72 -41.70 -47.12
CA ASN A 606 7.65 -43.12 -46.78
C ASN A 606 6.21 -43.63 -46.80
N ILE A 607 5.26 -42.83 -46.29
CA ILE A 607 3.83 -43.16 -46.32
C ILE A 607 3.38 -43.25 -47.78
N ARG A 608 3.64 -42.22 -48.59
CA ARG A 608 3.20 -42.18 -50.00
C ARG A 608 3.81 -43.27 -50.86
N ASN A 609 5.12 -43.50 -50.71
CA ASN A 609 5.82 -44.48 -51.52
C ASN A 609 5.38 -45.91 -51.17
N ASN A 610 5.17 -46.21 -49.89
CA ASN A 610 4.91 -47.59 -49.43
C ASN A 610 3.42 -47.92 -49.28
N GLU A 611 2.60 -47.01 -48.73
CA GLU A 611 1.19 -47.26 -48.42
C GLU A 611 0.26 -46.78 -49.54
N ASP A 612 0.45 -45.55 -50.01
CA ASP A 612 -0.35 -44.99 -51.13
C ASP A 612 0.12 -45.53 -52.49
N LYS A 613 1.18 -46.37 -52.49
CA LYS A 613 1.78 -47.01 -53.67
C LYS A 613 2.19 -46.03 -54.78
N ALA A 614 2.63 -44.83 -54.41
CA ALA A 614 3.24 -43.89 -55.35
C ALA A 614 4.46 -44.53 -56.05
N VAL A 615 5.18 -45.39 -55.35
CA VAL A 615 6.13 -46.35 -55.94
C VAL A 615 5.43 -47.70 -56.02
N LYS A 616 5.02 -48.10 -57.23
CA LYS A 616 4.29 -49.35 -57.44
C LYS A 616 5.14 -50.61 -57.21
N GLN A 617 6.43 -50.52 -57.53
CA GLN A 617 7.41 -51.59 -57.35
C GLN A 617 8.81 -50.98 -57.29
N THR A 618 9.61 -51.38 -56.31
CA THR A 618 11.02 -50.99 -56.20
C THR A 618 11.90 -51.87 -57.10
N LEU A 619 13.08 -51.37 -57.47
CA LEU A 619 14.03 -52.16 -58.27
C LEU A 619 14.44 -53.45 -57.55
N MET A 620 14.57 -53.42 -56.22
CA MET A 620 14.89 -54.60 -55.40
C MET A 620 13.74 -55.60 -55.28
N GLU A 621 12.49 -55.16 -55.40
CA GLU A 621 11.33 -56.07 -55.51
C GLU A 621 11.23 -56.72 -56.88
N LYS A 622 11.72 -56.04 -57.93
CA LYS A 622 11.82 -56.60 -59.29
C LYS A 622 13.04 -57.52 -59.46
N HIS A 623 14.12 -57.23 -58.74
CA HIS A 623 15.42 -57.91 -58.82
C HIS A 623 15.92 -58.33 -57.42
N PRO A 624 15.43 -59.45 -56.88
CA PRO A 624 15.80 -59.93 -55.54
C PRO A 624 17.30 -60.18 -55.35
N GLU A 625 18.04 -60.43 -56.43
CA GLU A 625 19.50 -60.61 -56.45
C GLU A 625 20.29 -59.37 -55.98
N LEU A 626 19.66 -58.20 -55.98
CA LEU A 626 20.24 -56.96 -55.48
C LEU A 626 20.20 -56.85 -53.95
N ARG A 627 19.53 -57.78 -53.24
CA ARG A 627 19.51 -57.82 -51.77
C ARG A 627 20.82 -58.37 -51.23
N ASP A 628 21.39 -57.70 -50.25
CA ASP A 628 22.56 -58.15 -49.50
C ASP A 628 22.33 -58.10 -47.97
N LYS A 629 23.39 -58.38 -47.21
CA LYS A 629 23.37 -58.42 -45.74
C LYS A 629 22.97 -57.09 -45.07
N TYR A 630 22.97 -55.98 -45.79
CA TYR A 630 22.59 -54.66 -45.28
C TYR A 630 21.10 -54.36 -45.50
N ASN A 631 20.44 -55.04 -46.44
CA ASN A 631 19.00 -54.88 -46.68
C ASN A 631 18.10 -55.57 -45.63
N ASP A 632 18.61 -56.64 -44.99
CA ASP A 632 17.90 -57.43 -43.98
C ASP A 632 18.45 -57.22 -42.55
N ARG A 633 19.13 -56.09 -42.31
CA ARG A 633 19.75 -55.82 -41.01
C ARG A 633 18.67 -55.56 -39.94
N ASP A 634 18.58 -56.46 -38.96
CA ASP A 634 17.84 -56.17 -37.73
C ASP A 634 18.55 -55.04 -36.97
N LYS A 635 17.96 -53.84 -37.05
CA LYS A 635 18.44 -52.65 -36.35
C LYS A 635 18.44 -52.80 -34.82
N TYR A 636 17.77 -53.82 -34.28
CA TYR A 636 17.68 -54.11 -32.86
C TYR A 636 18.59 -55.25 -32.40
N ARG A 637 19.46 -55.76 -33.28
CA ARG A 637 20.39 -56.85 -32.95
C ARG A 637 21.42 -56.40 -31.91
N ILE A 638 21.44 -57.11 -30.78
CA ILE A 638 22.44 -56.94 -29.71
C ILE A 638 23.72 -57.70 -30.08
N THR A 639 24.87 -57.00 -30.03
CA THR A 639 26.20 -57.58 -30.30
C THR A 639 26.86 -58.13 -29.03
N ASP A 640 27.78 -59.09 -29.18
CA ASP A 640 28.51 -59.66 -28.03
C ASP A 640 29.35 -58.61 -27.29
N ARG A 641 29.90 -57.63 -28.04
CA ARG A 641 30.62 -56.49 -27.46
C ARG A 641 29.72 -55.65 -26.53
N GLN A 642 28.45 -55.42 -26.90
CA GLN A 642 27.52 -54.66 -26.05
C GLN A 642 27.20 -55.41 -24.76
N LYS A 643 27.07 -56.74 -24.80
CA LYS A 643 26.85 -57.56 -23.61
C LYS A 643 28.04 -57.52 -22.65
N GLN A 644 29.27 -57.68 -23.17
CA GLN A 644 30.49 -57.64 -22.36
C GLN A 644 30.69 -56.28 -21.67
N LEU A 645 30.46 -55.17 -22.37
CA LEU A 645 30.55 -53.83 -21.80
C LEU A 645 29.50 -53.60 -20.71
N SER A 646 28.27 -54.08 -20.93
CA SER A 646 27.18 -54.01 -19.97
C SER A 646 27.51 -54.77 -18.68
N GLU A 647 27.93 -56.03 -18.79
CA GLU A 647 28.29 -56.86 -17.64
C GLU A 647 29.44 -56.26 -16.82
N PHE A 648 30.44 -55.70 -17.49
CA PHE A 648 31.56 -55.05 -16.83
C PHE A 648 31.11 -53.83 -16.03
N TYR A 649 30.28 -52.97 -16.63
CA TYR A 649 29.74 -51.79 -15.97
C TYR A 649 28.89 -52.17 -14.75
N LEU A 650 27.92 -53.06 -14.90
CA LEU A 650 26.98 -53.45 -13.84
C LEU A 650 27.66 -54.21 -12.68
N LYS A 651 28.74 -54.96 -12.92
CA LYS A 651 29.53 -55.61 -11.86
C LYS A 651 30.28 -54.60 -10.99
N GLY A 652 30.70 -53.46 -11.56
CA GLY A 652 31.44 -52.42 -10.86
C GLY A 652 30.61 -51.56 -9.91
N LEU A 653 29.28 -51.59 -10.02
CA LEU A 653 28.38 -50.77 -9.20
C LEU A 653 28.17 -51.36 -7.80
N SER A 654 28.15 -50.47 -6.80
CA SER A 654 27.69 -50.74 -5.44
C SER A 654 26.19 -51.05 -5.40
N LYS A 655 25.70 -51.46 -4.21
CA LYS A 655 24.27 -51.74 -4.01
C LYS A 655 23.41 -50.49 -4.24
N GLU A 656 23.80 -49.36 -3.68
CA GLU A 656 23.06 -48.08 -3.79
C GLU A 656 23.03 -47.57 -5.23
N GLU A 657 24.13 -47.67 -5.98
CA GLU A 657 24.18 -47.27 -7.39
C GLU A 657 23.28 -48.14 -8.27
N LYS A 658 23.18 -49.44 -7.97
CA LYS A 658 22.26 -50.35 -8.67
C LYS A 658 20.80 -50.00 -8.37
N GLU A 659 20.48 -49.74 -7.12
CA GLU A 659 19.13 -49.32 -6.71
C GLU A 659 18.72 -48.00 -7.39
N LEU A 660 19.63 -47.04 -7.52
CA LEU A 660 19.39 -45.79 -8.26
C LEU A 660 19.16 -46.05 -9.76
N LEU A 661 19.98 -46.91 -10.37
CA LEU A 661 19.89 -47.26 -11.80
C LEU A 661 18.57 -47.99 -12.14
N ASP A 662 18.14 -48.90 -11.25
CA ASP A 662 16.92 -49.68 -11.42
C ASP A 662 15.65 -48.95 -10.95
N GLY A 663 15.79 -47.81 -10.27
CA GLY A 663 14.69 -47.06 -9.63
C GLY A 663 13.67 -46.40 -10.57
N ALA A 664 13.82 -46.54 -11.89
CA ALA A 664 12.91 -46.04 -12.93
C ALA A 664 12.55 -44.55 -12.81
N TYR A 665 13.51 -43.72 -12.39
CA TYR A 665 13.32 -42.29 -12.23
C TYR A 665 13.26 -41.55 -13.57
N ASN A 666 12.38 -40.56 -13.64
CA ASN A 666 12.31 -39.56 -14.68
C ASN A 666 12.94 -38.26 -14.17
N TYR A 667 13.75 -37.61 -15.00
CA TYR A 667 14.41 -36.35 -14.69
C TYR A 667 13.90 -35.28 -15.66
N TYR A 668 13.27 -34.25 -15.13
CA TYR A 668 12.73 -33.14 -15.91
C TYR A 668 13.56 -31.89 -15.66
N GLU A 669 14.42 -31.52 -16.62
CA GLU A 669 15.10 -30.22 -16.60
C GLU A 669 14.14 -29.15 -17.11
N VAL A 670 13.69 -28.26 -16.23
CA VAL A 670 12.80 -27.16 -16.55
C VAL A 670 13.61 -25.86 -16.58
N LYS A 671 13.48 -25.12 -17.68
CA LYS A 671 14.16 -23.85 -17.91
C LYS A 671 13.18 -22.69 -17.69
N PHE A 672 13.56 -21.76 -16.82
CA PHE A 672 12.79 -20.57 -16.48
C PHE A 672 13.48 -19.30 -16.97
N ASN A 673 12.69 -18.32 -17.37
CA ASN A 673 13.18 -17.02 -17.81
C ASN A 673 12.36 -15.90 -17.17
N ASN A 674 13.04 -14.93 -16.55
CA ASN A 674 12.48 -13.75 -15.92
C ASN A 674 12.48 -12.59 -16.92
N LYS A 675 11.35 -12.40 -17.57
CA LYS A 675 11.16 -11.37 -18.60
C LYS A 675 10.83 -10.00 -17.99
N GLY A 676 10.17 -10.01 -16.83
CA GLY A 676 9.66 -8.79 -16.21
C GLY A 676 10.67 -8.03 -15.35
N GLY A 677 11.82 -8.65 -15.05
CA GLY A 677 12.96 -8.08 -14.31
C GLY A 677 12.85 -8.19 -12.79
N LEU A 678 11.65 -8.47 -12.26
CA LEU A 678 11.40 -8.62 -10.83
C LEU A 678 11.63 -10.08 -10.43
N VAL A 679 12.69 -10.33 -9.66
CA VAL A 679 12.98 -11.67 -9.14
C VAL A 679 11.94 -12.06 -8.08
N MET A 680 11.44 -13.30 -8.16
CA MET A 680 10.44 -13.85 -7.26
C MET A 680 10.66 -15.36 -7.06
N PRO A 681 10.10 -15.98 -6.01
CA PRO A 681 10.06 -17.44 -5.87
C PRO A 681 9.40 -18.11 -7.10
N ILE A 682 9.86 -19.31 -7.44
CA ILE A 682 9.24 -20.15 -8.47
C ILE A 682 8.35 -21.17 -7.77
N ILE A 683 7.03 -21.05 -7.95
CA ILE A 683 6.02 -21.93 -7.35
C ILE A 683 5.40 -22.78 -8.45
N LEU A 684 5.51 -24.10 -8.34
CA LEU A 684 5.12 -25.02 -9.42
C LEU A 684 4.19 -26.10 -8.89
N GLU A 685 3.12 -26.38 -9.63
CA GLU A 685 2.35 -27.61 -9.50
C GLU A 685 2.76 -28.58 -10.62
N LEU A 686 3.36 -29.71 -10.24
CA LEU A 686 3.68 -30.82 -11.15
C LEU A 686 2.52 -31.82 -11.12
N LYS A 687 1.86 -32.03 -12.26
CA LYS A 687 0.76 -32.99 -12.42
C LYS A 687 1.24 -34.20 -13.19
N TYR A 688 0.93 -35.39 -12.69
CA TYR A 688 1.39 -36.65 -13.27
C TYR A 688 0.29 -37.35 -14.07
N VAL A 689 0.71 -38.31 -14.91
CA VAL A 689 -0.20 -39.09 -15.75
C VAL A 689 -1.17 -39.94 -14.92
N ASP A 690 -0.76 -40.37 -13.71
CA ASP A 690 -1.58 -41.15 -12.79
C ASP A 690 -2.68 -40.34 -12.07
N GLY A 691 -2.73 -39.02 -12.28
CA GLY A 691 -3.71 -38.11 -11.69
C GLY A 691 -3.28 -37.45 -10.37
N SER A 692 -2.13 -37.83 -9.81
CA SER A 692 -1.56 -37.15 -8.63
C SER A 692 -0.85 -35.84 -9.00
N SER A 693 -0.62 -34.97 -8.02
CA SER A 693 0.19 -33.75 -8.18
C SER A 693 1.03 -33.44 -6.94
N ASP A 694 2.15 -32.74 -7.16
CA ASP A 694 3.04 -32.22 -6.12
C ASP A 694 3.25 -30.72 -6.33
N VAL A 695 3.34 -29.95 -5.24
CA VAL A 695 3.66 -28.51 -5.29
C VAL A 695 5.09 -28.28 -4.79
N HIS A 696 5.87 -27.53 -5.57
CA HIS A 696 7.24 -27.16 -5.24
C HIS A 696 7.36 -25.65 -5.06
N TYR A 697 7.89 -25.24 -3.91
CA TYR A 697 8.23 -23.86 -3.59
C TYR A 697 9.75 -23.69 -3.69
N ILE A 698 10.22 -22.96 -4.70
CA ILE A 698 11.63 -22.64 -4.88
C ILE A 698 11.85 -21.18 -4.49
N PRO A 699 12.67 -20.88 -3.47
CA PRO A 699 12.92 -19.52 -3.03
C PRO A 699 13.53 -18.63 -4.13
N ALA A 700 13.37 -17.31 -4.00
CA ALA A 700 13.88 -16.32 -4.97
C ALA A 700 15.40 -16.42 -5.16
N GLU A 701 16.11 -16.99 -4.20
CA GLU A 701 17.55 -17.24 -4.23
C GLU A 701 18.04 -18.06 -5.42
N ILE A 702 17.17 -18.78 -6.12
CA ILE A 702 17.51 -19.43 -7.40
C ILE A 702 18.10 -18.43 -8.40
N TRP A 703 17.72 -17.15 -8.31
CA TRP A 703 18.16 -16.06 -9.19
C TRP A 703 19.47 -15.38 -8.75
N LYS A 704 20.13 -15.79 -7.64
CA LYS A 704 21.31 -15.10 -7.06
C LYS A 704 22.53 -15.04 -7.99
N GLN A 705 22.70 -16.01 -8.88
CA GLN A 705 23.80 -16.02 -9.86
C GLN A 705 23.40 -15.34 -11.18
N ARG A 706 22.19 -15.64 -11.66
CA ARG A 706 21.61 -15.13 -12.91
C ARG A 706 20.17 -14.71 -12.63
N ALA A 707 19.86 -13.44 -12.87
CA ALA A 707 18.53 -12.87 -12.63
C ALA A 707 17.59 -13.04 -13.83
N ASP A 708 18.13 -13.32 -15.01
CA ASP A 708 17.39 -13.46 -16.26
C ASP A 708 16.93 -14.90 -16.51
N GLN A 709 17.77 -15.91 -16.23
CA GLN A 709 17.48 -17.28 -16.62
C GLN A 709 18.10 -18.32 -15.68
N VAL A 710 17.32 -19.36 -15.38
CA VAL A 710 17.74 -20.49 -14.53
C VAL A 710 17.17 -21.81 -15.04
N SER A 711 17.82 -22.93 -14.71
CA SER A 711 17.27 -24.28 -14.91
C SER A 711 17.18 -25.01 -13.57
N LYS A 712 16.16 -25.86 -13.41
CA LYS A 712 16.02 -26.76 -12.25
C LYS A 712 15.59 -28.16 -12.71
N VAL A 713 16.16 -29.20 -12.09
CA VAL A 713 15.79 -30.59 -12.36
C VAL A 713 14.82 -31.09 -11.30
N PHE A 714 13.70 -31.67 -11.73
CA PHE A 714 12.75 -32.39 -10.88
C PHE A 714 12.83 -33.88 -11.15
N VAL A 715 12.87 -34.69 -10.10
CA VAL A 715 13.06 -36.14 -10.18
C VAL A 715 11.83 -36.84 -9.62
N SER A 716 11.23 -37.75 -10.39
CA SER A 716 10.05 -38.51 -9.97
C SER A 716 9.99 -39.87 -10.64
N GLN A 717 9.50 -40.89 -9.92
CA GLN A 717 9.18 -42.19 -10.52
C GLN A 717 7.91 -42.13 -11.39
N LYS A 718 7.13 -41.06 -11.27
CA LYS A 718 5.91 -40.83 -12.03
C LYS A 718 6.21 -40.07 -13.33
N GLU A 719 5.47 -40.41 -14.39
CA GLU A 719 5.54 -39.69 -15.66
C GLU A 719 4.78 -38.35 -15.53
N LEU A 720 5.45 -37.25 -15.89
CA LEU A 720 4.92 -35.90 -15.81
C LEU A 720 3.95 -35.65 -16.97
N LYS A 721 2.78 -35.12 -16.64
CA LYS A 721 1.75 -34.72 -17.60
C LYS A 721 1.76 -33.22 -17.87
N GLU A 722 1.89 -32.42 -16.81
CA GLU A 722 1.77 -30.96 -16.89
C GLU A 722 2.57 -30.27 -15.78
N ILE A 723 3.09 -29.07 -16.08
CA ILE A 723 3.61 -28.12 -15.11
C ILE A 723 2.76 -26.84 -15.16
N VAL A 724 2.34 -26.36 -14.00
CA VAL A 724 1.70 -25.05 -13.82
C VAL A 724 2.58 -24.16 -12.95
N LEU A 725 3.02 -23.03 -13.48
CA LEU A 725 3.70 -21.98 -12.74
C LEU A 725 2.70 -21.01 -12.10
N ASP A 726 2.99 -20.67 -10.84
CA ASP A 726 2.15 -19.85 -9.97
C ASP A 726 0.68 -20.32 -9.94
N PRO A 727 0.42 -21.59 -9.54
CA PRO A 727 -0.91 -22.18 -9.58
C PRO A 727 -1.92 -21.46 -8.67
N TYR A 728 -1.43 -20.75 -7.64
CA TYR A 728 -2.24 -20.10 -6.61
C TYR A 728 -2.21 -18.56 -6.68
N LEU A 729 -1.60 -17.98 -7.72
CA LEU A 729 -1.53 -16.53 -7.94
C LEU A 729 -0.79 -15.77 -6.83
N GLU A 730 0.27 -16.35 -6.29
CA GLU A 730 1.02 -15.84 -5.16
C GLU A 730 2.02 -14.74 -5.54
N THR A 731 2.46 -14.68 -6.80
CA THR A 731 3.62 -13.85 -7.19
C THR A 731 3.27 -12.55 -7.91
N ALA A 732 2.01 -12.37 -8.32
CA ALA A 732 1.56 -11.30 -9.22
C ALA A 732 2.16 -11.38 -10.64
N ASP A 733 2.32 -12.60 -11.17
CA ASP A 733 2.76 -12.81 -12.55
C ASP A 733 1.81 -12.15 -13.56
N THR A 734 2.39 -11.35 -14.45
CA THR A 734 1.65 -10.49 -15.38
C THR A 734 1.32 -11.15 -16.72
N ASP A 735 1.96 -12.27 -17.06
CA ASP A 735 1.68 -13.04 -18.29
C ASP A 735 1.54 -14.53 -18.00
N ARG A 736 0.34 -14.91 -17.55
CA ARG A 736 0.02 -16.32 -17.27
C ARG A 736 -0.02 -17.21 -18.51
N SER A 737 0.02 -16.67 -19.74
CA SER A 737 -0.03 -17.51 -20.95
C SER A 737 1.21 -18.39 -21.10
N ASN A 738 2.32 -17.98 -20.48
CA ASN A 738 3.61 -18.64 -20.55
C ASN A 738 3.93 -19.50 -19.29
N ASN A 739 2.93 -19.72 -18.41
CA ASN A 739 3.05 -20.46 -17.15
C ASN A 739 2.81 -21.98 -17.27
N TYR A 740 2.64 -22.51 -18.48
CA TYR A 740 2.20 -23.89 -18.69
C TYR A 740 3.16 -24.70 -19.55
N PHE A 741 3.44 -25.93 -19.11
CA PHE A 741 4.00 -26.97 -19.97
C PHE A 741 3.08 -28.20 -19.99
N PRO A 742 2.67 -28.71 -21.16
CA PRO A 742 2.83 -28.11 -22.49
C PRO A 742 2.13 -26.74 -22.60
N ALA A 743 2.60 -25.89 -23.52
CA ALA A 743 2.06 -24.56 -23.73
C ALA A 743 0.55 -24.60 -24.02
N ARG A 744 -0.21 -23.68 -23.40
CA ARG A 744 -1.67 -23.58 -23.56
C ARG A 744 -2.02 -22.31 -24.33
N SER A 745 -2.86 -22.45 -25.36
CA SER A 745 -3.52 -21.28 -25.98
C SER A 745 -4.74 -20.91 -25.14
N GLN A 746 -4.75 -19.72 -24.53
CA GLN A 746 -5.93 -19.18 -23.86
C GLN A 746 -6.76 -18.35 -24.86
N PRO A 747 -8.09 -18.54 -24.95
CA PRO A 747 -8.92 -17.73 -25.84
C PRO A 747 -8.94 -16.28 -25.36
N THR A 748 -8.57 -15.34 -26.24
CA THR A 748 -8.78 -13.90 -26.00
C THR A 748 -10.22 -13.55 -26.39
N HIS A 749 -11.01 -13.05 -25.45
CA HIS A 749 -12.35 -12.53 -25.72
C HIS A 749 -12.22 -11.09 -26.25
N PHE A 750 -12.89 -10.78 -27.36
CA PHE A 750 -13.06 -9.41 -27.83
C PHE A 750 -14.50 -8.98 -27.61
N GLU A 751 -14.70 -7.74 -27.17
CA GLU A 751 -16.02 -7.20 -26.87
C GLU A 751 -16.47 -6.28 -28.02
N LEU A 752 -17.68 -6.51 -28.52
CA LEU A 752 -18.29 -5.76 -29.61
C LEU A 752 -19.04 -4.56 -29.01
N TYR A 753 -18.53 -3.36 -29.20
CA TYR A 753 -19.21 -2.14 -28.76
C TYR A 753 -20.03 -1.52 -29.90
N GLN A 754 -21.27 -1.17 -29.60
CA GLN A 754 -22.07 -0.27 -30.43
C GLN A 754 -21.54 1.16 -30.21
N GLY A 755 -21.03 1.80 -31.26
CA GLY A 755 -20.53 3.17 -31.19
C GLY A 755 -21.61 4.12 -30.64
N ARG A 756 -21.23 4.95 -29.66
CA ARG A 756 -22.09 6.04 -29.16
C ARG A 756 -22.04 7.25 -30.08
#